data_AF-A0A7Z9GX20-F1
#
_entry.id   AF-A0A7Z9GX20-F1
#
_cell.length_a   1.000
_cell.length_b   1.000
_cell.length_c   1.000
_cell.angle_alpha   90.00
_cell.angle_beta   90.00
_cell.angle_gamma   90.00
#
_symmetry.space_group_name_H-M   'P 1'
#
loop_
_entity.id
_entity.type
_entity.pdbx_description
1 polymer ?
#
loop_
_entity_poly.entity_id
_entity_poly.type
_entity_poly.pdbx_seq_one_letter_code
_entity_poly.pdbx_strand_id
1 'polypeptide(L)'
;MKRFSLSNRPLWLEQLEDRRLLHHGPTGGFGVIGDSLSDEYRHETYSYARNWVELLASESHFDLGRHETSSGNPLQWGEPRREGYEYNWARSGATSDSLLKTGQHTGLAKQVQQRQVRHAILAIGQNDFHPDPEGYADGDQVAYDNIYHGTWSSQDISSYVTTVATNIQTAMTTLLADGVDLVVSNIADYGFSPVVRQLYNNATMRERVTSVISQLNQQIDSLAQQYHVTVVDLADFAAAVFGTNTQTITSQQIGGVVITNDAGMEGTHAFVFDGIHPHTVPQAALANLFMDAMNQGYGLGLDPYSEREMVEFAGLTYGGQDTWNFAYADYVDVYSRNDAPTWTLPGAQQVDKNQSLNLNGISVLDVDAGDGTIAVSLTVEHGALTLSQTTGLQFTSGDGAGDPQLVFTGTLANANGALNGLVYTPEFNYHGTETIQLVVNDQGNTGTGGAKTSSTTLTVTVNNVNSTPLAGADSYIVPAAGTLQVTLPGILSNDSDAENDPLTASLVAGPFKGTLSLNNNGSFTYTRRTDGSVSGSPGEGISLNQQDVFSYQVSDGNTSSQTVEVTLLDKERVPWHNATLPFDVNADGQMTPVDVLHIINSINEFGIRSLPTDRDVQAPYYDVNHDNLITAADALEIINFLNQQNTGGAEGESTVPLENPNPSTTSDSDVEDPSLPPEPLIDDLYYRATDTRYQRNEDPAGSWATITGRAGQQEAVSDSFWEWLGTVD
;
A
#
# COMPACT_ATOMS: atom_id res chain seq x y z
N MET A 1 5.71 14.75 83.59
CA MET A 1 4.33 14.68 84.15
C MET A 1 3.68 16.06 84.16
N LYS A 2 2.80 16.31 83.18
CA LYS A 2 1.56 17.08 83.29
C LYS A 2 0.84 16.84 81.96
N ARG A 3 -0.11 15.91 81.97
CA ARG A 3 -0.99 15.62 80.82
C ARG A 3 -1.84 16.87 80.58
N PHE A 4 -1.65 17.55 79.46
CA PHE A 4 -2.69 18.41 78.92
C PHE A 4 -3.65 17.52 78.14
N SER A 5 -4.84 17.33 78.70
CA SER A 5 -6.00 16.79 78.01
C SER A 5 -6.51 17.87 77.06
N LEU A 6 -6.39 17.65 75.75
CA LEU A 6 -7.20 18.35 74.74
C LEU A 6 -8.41 17.45 74.45
N SER A 7 -9.42 17.58 75.31
CA SER A 7 -10.73 16.92 75.21
C SER A 7 -11.77 17.83 74.57
N ASN A 8 -11.47 18.36 73.39
CA ASN A 8 -12.45 19.00 72.52
C ASN A 8 -12.27 18.47 71.08
N ARG A 9 -12.62 17.20 70.88
CA ARG A 9 -12.84 16.63 69.54
C ARG A 9 -14.32 16.85 69.18
N PRO A 10 -14.65 17.33 67.97
CA PRO A 10 -16.03 17.35 67.51
C PRO A 10 -16.56 15.90 67.39
N LEU A 11 -17.73 15.64 68.01
CA LEU A 11 -18.42 14.34 68.04
C LEU A 11 -18.81 13.78 66.65
N TRP A 12 -18.67 14.55 65.57
CA TRP A 12 -18.97 14.09 64.22
C TRP A 12 -17.81 13.29 63.57
N LEU A 13 -16.58 13.36 64.08
CA LEU A 13 -15.44 12.60 63.54
C LEU A 13 -15.48 11.11 63.92
N GLU A 14 -15.83 10.77 65.16
CA GLU A 14 -15.93 9.37 65.61
C GLU A 14 -17.10 8.61 64.95
N GLN A 15 -18.10 9.32 64.41
CA GLN A 15 -19.26 8.70 63.75
C GLN A 15 -19.06 8.40 62.27
N LEU A 16 -17.94 8.83 61.67
CA LEU A 16 -17.57 8.52 60.29
C LEU A 16 -16.69 7.27 60.19
N GLU A 17 -15.81 7.04 61.16
CA GLU A 17 -14.88 5.89 61.17
C GLU A 17 -15.61 4.54 61.37
N ASP A 18 -16.73 4.52 62.10
CA ASP A 18 -17.40 3.26 62.52
C ASP A 18 -18.50 2.77 61.54
N ARG A 19 -18.78 3.49 60.44
CA ARG A 19 -19.90 3.18 59.52
C ARG A 19 -19.54 2.60 58.15
N ARG A 20 -18.27 2.34 57.84
CA ARG A 20 -17.82 1.94 56.48
C ARG A 20 -17.20 0.54 56.34
N LEU A 21 -17.32 -0.34 57.34
CA LEU A 21 -16.56 -1.59 57.42
C LEU A 21 -17.14 -2.84 56.70
N LEU A 22 -18.14 -2.74 55.81
CA LEU A 22 -18.74 -3.95 55.20
C LEU A 22 -19.16 -3.86 53.72
N HIS A 23 -18.71 -2.87 52.96
CA HIS A 23 -18.99 -2.83 51.52
C HIS A 23 -17.72 -2.61 50.72
N HIS A 24 -17.26 -3.66 50.05
CA HIS A 24 -16.38 -3.53 48.88
C HIS A 24 -17.07 -2.58 47.89
N GLY A 25 -16.57 -1.36 47.78
CA GLY A 25 -17.00 -0.42 46.77
C GLY A 25 -16.77 -0.99 45.37
N PRO A 26 -17.38 -0.41 44.33
CA PRO A 26 -17.24 -0.86 42.94
C PRO A 26 -15.79 -0.81 42.39
N THR A 27 -14.83 -0.25 43.13
CA THR A 27 -13.42 -0.05 42.78
C THR A 27 -12.49 -1.20 43.18
N GLY A 28 -12.87 -2.07 44.13
CA GLY A 28 -11.93 -3.09 44.70
C GLY A 28 -10.91 -2.50 45.68
N GLY A 29 -10.13 -3.35 46.36
CA GLY A 29 -9.21 -2.91 47.40
C GLY A 29 -7.96 -2.18 46.87
N PHE A 30 -7.45 -1.26 47.68
CA PHE A 30 -6.25 -0.46 47.40
C PHE A 30 -5.10 -0.96 48.25
N GLY A 31 -3.99 -1.32 47.60
CA GLY A 31 -2.76 -1.74 48.23
C GLY A 31 -1.72 -0.64 48.22
N VAL A 32 -0.96 -0.50 49.30
CA VAL A 32 0.18 0.43 49.35
C VAL A 32 1.42 -0.30 49.83
N ILE A 33 2.51 -0.18 49.08
CA ILE A 33 3.87 -0.55 49.52
C ILE A 33 4.74 0.69 49.49
N GLY A 34 5.66 0.80 50.46
CA GLY A 34 6.46 2.00 50.59
C GLY A 34 7.12 2.14 51.95
N ASP A 35 7.44 3.39 52.28
CA ASP A 35 8.17 3.75 53.49
C ASP A 35 7.38 4.65 54.45
N SER A 36 8.08 5.42 55.29
CA SER A 36 7.49 6.32 56.28
C SER A 36 6.59 7.41 55.68
N LEU A 37 6.74 7.78 54.41
CA LEU A 37 5.80 8.72 53.78
C LEU A 37 4.41 8.12 53.60
N SER A 38 4.31 6.80 53.53
CA SER A 38 3.08 6.04 53.30
C SER A 38 2.65 5.21 54.52
N ASP A 39 3.49 5.15 55.55
CA ASP A 39 3.24 4.45 56.80
C ASP A 39 2.44 5.32 57.80
N GLU A 40 1.38 4.78 58.42
CA GLU A 40 0.38 5.59 59.14
C GLU A 40 0.95 6.38 60.33
N TYR A 41 0.87 7.72 60.28
CA TYR A 41 1.45 8.61 61.29
C TYR A 41 0.84 8.47 62.67
N ARG A 42 -0.45 8.10 62.76
CA ARG A 42 -1.17 7.90 64.02
C ARG A 42 -0.54 6.88 64.97
N HIS A 43 0.18 5.90 64.44
CA HIS A 43 0.80 4.81 65.21
C HIS A 43 2.31 5.02 65.42
N GLU A 44 2.84 6.08 64.81
CA GLU A 44 4.21 6.54 64.98
C GLU A 44 4.26 7.68 66.04
N THR A 45 5.39 8.37 66.12
CA THR A 45 5.58 9.55 66.99
C THR A 45 4.81 10.79 66.51
N TYR A 46 4.02 10.68 65.43
CA TYR A 46 3.36 11.78 64.71
C TYR A 46 1.84 11.84 64.85
N SER A 47 1.26 11.31 65.94
CA SER A 47 -0.21 11.26 66.17
C SER A 47 -1.01 12.58 66.05
N TYR A 48 -0.34 13.71 65.87
CA TYR A 48 -0.92 15.04 65.62
C TYR A 48 -1.02 15.41 64.13
N ALA A 49 -0.41 14.64 63.23
CA ALA A 49 -0.47 14.79 61.79
C ALA A 49 -1.09 13.54 61.14
N ARG A 50 -1.52 13.66 59.88
CA ARG A 50 -2.01 12.54 59.06
C ARG A 50 -1.25 12.50 57.74
N ASN A 51 -0.85 11.32 57.31
CA ASN A 51 -0.22 11.13 56.00
C ASN A 51 -1.27 10.98 54.88
N TRP A 52 -0.81 10.97 53.62
CA TRP A 52 -1.69 10.85 52.46
C TRP A 52 -2.54 9.56 52.47
N VAL A 53 -1.99 8.42 52.91
CA VAL A 53 -2.73 7.14 52.98
C VAL A 53 -3.87 7.22 53.98
N GLU A 54 -3.65 7.79 55.17
CA GLU A 54 -4.68 7.99 56.19
C GLU A 54 -5.79 8.93 55.72
N LEU A 55 -5.45 9.94 54.92
CA LEU A 55 -6.42 10.84 54.31
C LEU A 55 -7.28 10.10 53.28
N LEU A 56 -6.66 9.37 52.34
CA LEU A 56 -7.41 8.55 51.36
C LEU A 56 -8.31 7.52 52.06
N ALA A 57 -7.81 6.86 53.10
CA ALA A 57 -8.58 5.89 53.88
C ALA A 57 -9.82 6.48 54.58
N SER A 58 -9.81 7.80 54.83
CA SER A 58 -10.94 8.48 55.45
C SER A 58 -12.11 8.73 54.48
N GLU A 59 -11.92 8.47 53.18
CA GLU A 59 -12.93 8.62 52.13
C GLU A 59 -13.66 7.32 51.79
N SER A 60 -14.91 7.41 51.29
CA SER A 60 -15.77 6.23 51.09
C SER A 60 -15.37 5.35 49.90
N HIS A 61 -14.40 5.79 49.10
CA HIS A 61 -14.02 5.15 47.83
C HIS A 61 -12.71 4.36 47.89
N PHE A 62 -11.95 4.48 49.00
CA PHE A 62 -10.70 3.75 49.21
C PHE A 62 -10.89 2.63 50.24
N ASP A 63 -10.92 1.40 49.76
CA ASP A 63 -10.92 0.19 50.59
C ASP A 63 -9.48 -0.27 50.83
N LEU A 64 -8.84 0.25 51.89
CA LEU A 64 -7.53 -0.21 52.36
C LEU A 64 -7.63 -1.45 53.28
N GLY A 65 -8.78 -2.12 53.29
CA GLY A 65 -9.08 -3.27 54.13
C GLY A 65 -9.35 -2.89 55.59
N ARG A 66 -9.40 -3.90 56.47
CA ARG A 66 -9.75 -3.67 57.88
C ARG A 66 -8.69 -2.83 58.58
N HIS A 67 -9.15 -1.96 59.47
CA HIS A 67 -8.26 -1.26 60.42
C HIS A 67 -8.21 -2.06 61.74
N GLU A 68 -7.04 -2.60 62.11
CA GLU A 68 -6.85 -3.26 63.42
C GLU A 68 -6.22 -2.31 64.45
N THR A 69 -6.74 -2.31 65.68
CA THR A 69 -6.35 -1.40 66.79
C THR A 69 -5.70 -2.11 67.98
N SER A 70 -5.19 -3.35 67.85
CA SER A 70 -4.72 -4.13 69.00
C SER A 70 -3.25 -4.55 68.94
N SER A 71 -2.42 -3.78 69.65
CA SER A 71 -1.00 -4.01 69.97
C SER A 71 -0.75 -5.40 70.54
N GLY A 72 0.01 -6.22 69.83
CA GLY A 72 0.66 -7.41 70.38
C GLY A 72 2.16 -7.38 70.09
N ASN A 73 3.00 -7.39 71.12
CA ASN A 73 4.47 -7.48 71.14
C ASN A 73 5.21 -7.06 69.82
N PRO A 74 5.76 -5.83 69.73
CA PRO A 74 6.40 -5.27 68.53
C PRO A 74 7.71 -5.97 68.08
N LEU A 75 8.16 -7.03 68.77
CA LEU A 75 9.43 -7.71 68.49
C LEU A 75 9.28 -9.09 67.80
N GLN A 76 8.09 -9.48 67.34
CA GLN A 76 7.87 -10.71 66.56
C GLN A 76 7.33 -10.36 65.17
N TRP A 77 8.23 -10.21 64.20
CA TRP A 77 7.91 -9.80 62.84
C TRP A 77 7.32 -10.97 62.04
N GLY A 78 6.09 -10.75 61.54
CA GLY A 78 5.33 -11.59 60.62
C GLY A 78 4.07 -10.83 60.20
N GLU A 79 3.85 -10.75 58.88
CA GLU A 79 2.96 -9.81 58.19
C GLU A 79 1.45 -10.19 58.15
N PRO A 80 0.52 -9.23 57.90
CA PRO A 80 0.72 -7.78 57.95
C PRO A 80 0.55 -7.23 59.38
N ARG A 81 1.06 -6.01 59.60
CA ARG A 81 1.04 -5.24 60.86
C ARG A 81 -0.16 -5.58 61.78
N ARG A 82 0.09 -5.82 63.07
CA ARG A 82 -0.98 -6.02 64.08
C ARG A 82 -1.82 -4.75 64.37
N GLU A 83 -1.39 -3.59 63.87
CA GLU A 83 -2.07 -2.29 63.99
C GLU A 83 -1.90 -1.51 62.68
N GLY A 84 -2.97 -0.97 62.09
CA GLY A 84 -2.91 -0.32 60.76
C GLY A 84 -3.99 -0.80 59.80
N TYR A 85 -3.93 -0.36 58.54
CA TYR A 85 -4.81 -0.87 57.48
C TYR A 85 -4.27 -2.17 56.87
N GLU A 86 -5.16 -3.15 56.67
CA GLU A 86 -4.84 -4.51 56.20
C GLU A 86 -4.08 -4.55 54.86
N TYR A 87 -4.34 -3.61 53.95
CA TYR A 87 -3.71 -3.55 52.63
C TYR A 87 -2.57 -2.51 52.56
N ASN A 88 -2.22 -1.86 53.68
CA ASN A 88 -1.05 -1.00 53.77
C ASN A 88 0.18 -1.76 54.31
N TRP A 89 1.10 -2.04 53.41
CA TRP A 89 2.34 -2.75 53.68
C TRP A 89 3.53 -1.81 53.87
N ALA A 90 3.35 -0.49 53.74
CA ALA A 90 4.41 0.48 53.93
C ALA A 90 5.01 0.40 55.36
N ARG A 91 6.31 0.66 55.50
CA ARG A 91 7.01 0.61 56.79
C ARG A 91 7.98 1.77 56.96
N SER A 92 7.90 2.44 58.10
CA SER A 92 8.82 3.51 58.46
C SER A 92 10.27 3.05 58.38
N GLY A 93 11.11 3.83 57.68
CA GLY A 93 12.51 3.51 57.42
C GLY A 93 12.77 2.45 56.35
N ALA A 94 11.74 1.94 55.66
CA ALA A 94 11.94 0.94 54.61
C ALA A 94 12.75 1.51 53.43
N THR A 95 13.74 0.75 52.97
CA THR A 95 14.51 0.97 51.75
C THR A 95 14.00 0.03 50.66
N SER A 96 14.42 0.23 49.41
CA SER A 96 14.12 -0.69 48.30
C SER A 96 14.54 -2.14 48.62
N ASP A 97 15.65 -2.32 49.34
CA ASP A 97 16.15 -3.62 49.76
C ASP A 97 15.33 -4.22 50.93
N SER A 98 15.04 -3.44 51.97
CA SER A 98 14.28 -3.96 53.10
C SER A 98 12.82 -4.24 52.73
N LEU A 99 12.24 -3.52 51.76
CA LEU A 99 10.96 -3.83 51.14
C LEU A 99 10.93 -5.25 50.57
N LEU A 100 12.03 -5.69 49.94
CA LEU A 100 12.16 -7.06 49.43
C LEU A 100 12.36 -8.06 50.57
N LYS A 101 13.29 -7.79 51.49
CA LYS A 101 13.62 -8.71 52.60
C LYS A 101 12.46 -8.95 53.57
N THR A 102 11.66 -7.93 53.84
CA THR A 102 10.51 -7.99 54.74
C THR A 102 9.24 -8.48 54.05
N GLY A 103 9.25 -8.50 52.71
CA GLY A 103 8.20 -9.13 51.92
C GLY A 103 6.99 -8.26 51.65
N GLN A 104 7.08 -6.92 51.72
CA GLN A 104 5.95 -6.03 51.41
C GLN A 104 5.35 -6.35 50.02
N HIS A 105 6.20 -6.44 49.00
CA HIS A 105 5.82 -6.77 47.63
C HIS A 105 5.12 -8.15 47.50
N THR A 106 5.70 -9.23 48.04
CA THR A 106 5.05 -10.57 47.97
C THR A 106 3.80 -10.69 48.84
N GLY A 107 3.75 -9.93 49.93
CA GLY A 107 2.61 -9.86 50.81
C GLY A 107 1.40 -9.25 50.13
N LEU A 108 1.59 -8.08 49.52
CA LEU A 108 0.55 -7.42 48.76
C LEU A 108 0.16 -8.22 47.51
N ALA A 109 1.13 -8.83 46.82
CA ALA A 109 0.87 -9.72 45.68
C ALA A 109 -0.08 -10.87 46.03
N LYS A 110 0.02 -11.45 47.24
CA LYS A 110 -0.94 -12.47 47.71
C LYS A 110 -2.36 -11.91 47.84
N GLN A 111 -2.52 -10.66 48.29
CA GLN A 111 -3.84 -10.02 48.39
C GLN A 111 -4.41 -9.70 47.00
N VAL A 112 -3.55 -9.36 46.02
CA VAL A 112 -3.92 -9.25 44.60
C VAL A 112 -4.40 -10.59 44.04
N GLN A 113 -3.63 -11.67 44.24
CA GLN A 113 -4.02 -13.03 43.81
C GLN A 113 -5.36 -13.47 44.42
N GLN A 114 -5.63 -13.08 45.67
CA GLN A 114 -6.88 -13.34 46.37
C GLN A 114 -8.02 -12.42 45.92
N ARG A 115 -7.77 -11.49 44.98
CA ARG A 115 -8.71 -10.48 44.46
C ARG A 115 -9.24 -9.53 45.54
N GLN A 116 -8.50 -9.38 46.63
CA GLN A 116 -8.79 -8.43 47.69
C GLN A 116 -8.32 -7.03 47.27
N VAL A 117 -7.15 -6.95 46.63
CA VAL A 117 -6.57 -5.73 46.08
C VAL A 117 -6.65 -5.74 44.56
N ARG A 118 -7.02 -4.61 43.96
CA ARG A 118 -7.07 -4.39 42.50
C ARG A 118 -6.22 -3.22 42.02
N HIS A 119 -5.99 -2.25 42.89
CA HIS A 119 -5.16 -1.08 42.62
C HIS A 119 -4.02 -1.05 43.63
N ALA A 120 -2.81 -0.79 43.18
CA ALA A 120 -1.62 -0.76 44.03
C ALA A 120 -0.78 0.48 43.79
N ILE A 121 -0.18 0.99 44.87
CA ILE A 121 0.76 2.11 44.84
C ILE A 121 2.11 1.61 45.37
N LEU A 122 3.18 1.90 44.61
CA LEU A 122 4.56 1.67 44.99
C LEU A 122 5.29 3.01 45.16
N ALA A 123 5.52 3.39 46.41
CA ALA A 123 6.23 4.62 46.78
C ALA A 123 7.42 4.28 47.70
N ILE A 124 8.54 3.88 47.09
CA ILE A 124 9.76 3.46 47.81
C ILE A 124 11.00 4.09 47.16
N GLY A 125 12.12 4.09 47.88
CA GLY A 125 13.42 4.55 47.37
C GLY A 125 13.93 5.77 48.13
N GLN A 126 13.03 6.52 48.77
CA GLN A 126 13.36 7.75 49.48
C GLN A 126 14.38 7.46 50.61
N ASN A 127 14.20 6.36 51.36
CA ASN A 127 15.14 6.00 52.43
C ASN A 127 16.45 5.35 51.96
N ASP A 128 16.55 4.92 50.71
CA ASP A 128 17.84 4.53 50.12
C ASP A 128 18.79 5.73 50.07
N PHE A 129 18.23 6.96 50.06
CA PHE A 129 18.97 8.22 50.19
C PHE A 129 18.61 8.96 51.48
N HIS A 130 18.26 8.26 52.56
CA HIS A 130 18.02 8.92 53.85
C HIS A 130 19.32 9.54 54.39
N PRO A 131 19.31 10.82 54.80
CA PRO A 131 20.43 11.41 55.51
C PRO A 131 20.46 10.86 56.95
N ASP A 132 21.53 10.14 57.33
CA ASP A 132 21.74 9.67 58.71
C ASP A 132 22.78 10.56 59.43
N PRO A 133 22.35 11.66 60.08
CA PRO A 133 23.24 12.55 60.80
C PRO A 133 23.73 12.01 62.15
N GLU A 134 23.15 10.93 62.65
CA GLU A 134 23.35 10.46 64.03
C GLU A 134 24.01 9.07 64.10
N GLY A 135 24.22 8.41 62.96
CA GLY A 135 24.86 7.09 62.89
C GLY A 135 23.97 5.97 63.42
N TYR A 136 22.65 6.13 63.33
CA TYR A 136 21.68 5.12 63.76
C TYR A 136 21.40 4.05 62.71
N ALA A 137 21.96 4.16 61.50
CA ALA A 137 21.75 3.20 60.44
C ALA A 137 22.32 1.80 60.77
N ASP A 138 21.43 0.81 60.77
CA ASP A 138 21.81 -0.57 60.48
C ASP A 138 22.36 -0.62 59.05
N GLY A 139 23.68 -0.51 58.89
CA GLY A 139 24.49 -0.95 57.73
C GLY A 139 24.27 -0.31 56.35
N ASP A 140 23.06 0.12 55.99
CA ASP A 140 22.63 0.36 54.61
C ASP A 140 22.27 1.83 54.29
N GLN A 141 22.08 2.71 55.28
CA GLN A 141 21.71 4.13 55.07
C GLN A 141 22.92 5.08 55.12
N VAL A 142 23.87 4.89 54.20
CA VAL A 142 25.10 5.72 54.11
C VAL A 142 25.25 6.45 52.78
N ALA A 143 24.34 6.25 51.83
CA ALA A 143 24.49 6.74 50.46
C ALA A 143 24.51 8.28 50.40
N TYR A 144 23.55 8.94 51.06
CA TYR A 144 23.44 10.40 51.07
C TYR A 144 24.74 11.05 51.56
N ASP A 145 25.23 10.59 52.71
CA ASP A 145 26.45 11.09 53.34
C ASP A 145 27.69 10.91 52.44
N ASN A 146 27.85 9.70 51.89
CA ASN A 146 28.99 9.40 51.04
C ASN A 146 28.99 10.19 49.73
N ILE A 147 27.82 10.37 49.11
CA ILE A 147 27.68 11.14 47.87
C ILE A 147 27.92 12.63 48.14
N TYR A 148 27.33 13.16 49.21
CA TYR A 148 27.52 14.54 49.62
C TYR A 148 29.00 14.86 49.85
N HIS A 149 29.67 14.04 50.67
CA HIS A 149 31.10 14.19 50.98
C HIS A 149 32.03 13.80 49.81
N GLY A 150 31.50 13.14 48.77
CA GLY A 150 32.26 12.69 47.60
C GLY A 150 33.24 11.56 47.92
N THR A 151 32.92 10.71 48.89
CA THR A 151 33.72 9.54 49.29
C THR A 151 33.48 8.34 48.39
N TRP A 152 32.28 8.23 47.79
CA TRP A 152 31.98 7.22 46.78
C TRP A 152 32.53 7.59 45.41
N SER A 153 33.07 6.59 44.71
CA SER A 153 33.48 6.73 43.32
C SER A 153 32.25 6.72 42.40
N SER A 154 32.42 7.14 41.14
CA SER A 154 31.35 7.03 40.13
C SER A 154 30.88 5.59 39.92
N GLN A 155 31.76 4.60 40.12
CA GLN A 155 31.40 3.18 40.02
C GLN A 155 30.53 2.72 41.20
N ASP A 156 30.84 3.18 42.41
CA ASP A 156 30.05 2.88 43.61
C ASP A 156 28.64 3.47 43.46
N ILE A 157 28.55 4.74 43.03
CA ILE A 157 27.29 5.44 42.76
C ILE A 157 26.45 4.68 41.73
N SER A 158 27.04 4.35 40.57
CA SER A 158 26.33 3.65 39.50
C SER A 158 25.86 2.27 39.95
N SER A 159 26.69 1.54 40.69
CA SER A 159 26.34 0.21 41.22
C SER A 159 25.20 0.30 42.23
N TYR A 160 25.22 1.31 43.10
CA TYR A 160 24.18 1.53 44.09
C TYR A 160 22.84 1.91 43.44
N VAL A 161 22.81 2.92 42.56
CA VAL A 161 21.61 3.34 41.83
C VAL A 161 21.00 2.16 41.06
N THR A 162 21.81 1.38 40.37
CA THR A 162 21.36 0.19 39.63
C THR A 162 20.73 -0.84 40.56
N THR A 163 21.31 -1.03 41.76
CA THR A 163 20.78 -1.96 42.75
C THR A 163 19.40 -1.50 43.24
N VAL A 164 19.24 -0.22 43.58
CA VAL A 164 17.96 0.36 44.01
C VAL A 164 16.90 0.23 42.91
N ALA A 165 17.23 0.59 41.66
CA ALA A 165 16.32 0.46 40.53
C ALA A 165 15.92 -1.02 40.27
N THR A 166 16.87 -1.96 40.40
CA THR A 166 16.60 -3.40 40.26
C THR A 166 15.66 -3.91 41.35
N ASN A 167 15.81 -3.41 42.58
CA ASN A 167 14.91 -3.77 43.68
C ASN A 167 13.48 -3.26 43.41
N ILE A 168 13.35 -2.00 42.96
CA ILE A 168 12.06 -1.41 42.55
C ILE A 168 11.45 -2.21 41.41
N GLN A 169 12.21 -2.54 40.36
CA GLN A 169 11.76 -3.40 39.26
C GLN A 169 11.26 -4.76 39.76
N THR A 170 11.95 -5.37 40.73
CA THR A 170 11.54 -6.65 41.32
C THR A 170 10.19 -6.53 42.05
N ALA A 171 9.99 -5.45 42.83
CA ALA A 171 8.71 -5.18 43.48
C ALA A 171 7.57 -4.94 42.46
N MET A 172 7.82 -4.11 41.44
CA MET A 172 6.87 -3.84 40.36
C MET A 172 6.44 -5.12 39.64
N THR A 173 7.42 -5.91 39.17
CA THR A 173 7.16 -7.14 38.42
C THR A 173 6.46 -8.21 39.24
N THR A 174 6.73 -8.28 40.55
CA THR A 174 6.02 -9.19 41.46
C THR A 174 4.54 -8.86 41.53
N LEU A 175 4.16 -7.59 41.60
CA LEU A 175 2.76 -7.16 41.63
C LEU A 175 2.08 -7.32 40.26
N LEU A 176 2.74 -6.88 39.19
CA LEU A 176 2.20 -6.91 37.83
C LEU A 176 1.93 -8.34 37.32
N ALA A 177 2.68 -9.34 37.81
CA ALA A 177 2.46 -10.74 37.48
C ALA A 177 1.05 -11.24 37.86
N ASP A 178 0.42 -10.61 38.86
CA ASP A 178 -0.88 -11.01 39.39
C ASP A 178 -2.06 -10.16 38.87
N GLY A 179 -1.80 -9.25 37.92
CA GLY A 179 -2.84 -8.49 37.20
C GLY A 179 -3.47 -7.35 38.00
N VAL A 180 -2.64 -6.58 38.72
CA VAL A 180 -3.03 -5.36 39.44
C VAL A 180 -2.79 -4.11 38.57
N ASP A 181 -3.60 -3.08 38.78
CA ASP A 181 -3.31 -1.74 38.26
C ASP A 181 -2.31 -1.06 39.20
N LEU A 182 -1.13 -0.68 38.70
CA LEU A 182 -0.01 -0.16 39.50
C LEU A 182 0.29 1.30 39.16
N VAL A 183 0.59 2.09 40.19
CA VAL A 183 1.18 3.43 40.12
C VAL A 183 2.50 3.37 40.88
N VAL A 184 3.53 3.99 40.33
CA VAL A 184 4.85 4.08 40.97
C VAL A 184 5.22 5.54 41.16
N SER A 185 5.87 5.89 42.28
CA SER A 185 6.47 7.22 42.41
C SER A 185 7.96 7.17 42.10
N ASN A 186 8.48 8.24 41.50
CA ASN A 186 9.89 8.55 41.64
C ASN A 186 10.17 9.07 43.07
N ILE A 187 11.40 9.49 43.36
CA ILE A 187 11.78 9.97 44.70
C ILE A 187 12.23 11.43 44.67
N ALA A 188 12.09 12.13 45.78
CA ALA A 188 12.53 13.53 45.90
C ALA A 188 13.88 13.63 46.63
N ASP A 189 14.65 14.69 46.37
CA ASP A 189 15.84 14.99 47.16
C ASP A 189 15.48 15.68 48.46
N TYR A 190 15.87 15.11 49.60
CA TYR A 190 15.71 15.71 50.92
C TYR A 190 16.40 17.08 51.10
N GLY A 191 17.19 17.57 50.14
CA GLY A 191 17.77 18.91 50.14
C GLY A 191 16.76 20.07 50.31
N PHE A 192 15.44 19.82 50.18
CA PHE A 192 14.39 20.78 50.55
C PHE A 192 14.13 20.88 52.06
N SER A 193 14.46 19.83 52.84
CA SER A 193 14.15 19.72 54.27
C SER A 193 14.96 20.75 55.09
N PRO A 194 14.34 21.43 56.07
CA PRO A 194 15.04 22.35 56.97
C PRO A 194 16.17 21.67 57.75
N VAL A 195 15.94 20.44 58.25
CA VAL A 195 16.93 19.68 59.02
C VAL A 195 18.10 19.27 58.15
N VAL A 196 17.84 18.80 56.92
CA VAL A 196 18.90 18.42 55.99
C VAL A 196 19.73 19.62 55.56
N ARG A 197 19.12 20.78 55.32
CA ARG A 197 19.87 22.02 55.03
C ARG A 197 20.72 22.48 56.21
N GLN A 198 20.29 22.24 57.45
CA GLN A 198 21.07 22.56 58.63
C GLN A 198 22.32 21.67 58.76
N LEU A 199 22.15 20.36 58.55
CA LEU A 199 23.20 19.36 58.71
C LEU A 199 24.16 19.33 57.51
N TYR A 200 23.62 19.40 56.31
CA TYR A 200 24.33 19.33 55.02
C TYR A 200 24.35 20.71 54.36
N ASN A 201 24.90 21.72 55.01
CA ASN A 201 24.72 23.13 54.66
C ASN A 201 25.33 23.60 53.31
N ASN A 202 26.18 22.82 52.66
CA ASN A 202 26.80 23.19 51.39
C ASN A 202 25.91 22.80 50.19
N ALA A 203 25.28 23.79 49.57
CA ALA A 203 24.38 23.58 48.43
C ALA A 203 25.04 22.86 47.25
N THR A 204 26.31 23.15 46.94
CA THR A 204 27.04 22.49 45.85
C THR A 204 27.30 21.01 46.14
N MET A 205 27.48 20.64 47.41
CA MET A 205 27.65 19.24 47.80
C MET A 205 26.32 18.49 47.78
N ARG A 206 25.23 19.13 48.25
CA ARG A 206 23.87 18.57 48.11
C ARG A 206 23.47 18.36 46.66
N GLU A 207 23.90 19.24 45.75
CA GLU A 207 23.63 19.11 44.31
C GLU A 207 24.19 17.81 43.71
N ARG A 208 25.27 17.26 44.29
CA ARG A 208 25.79 15.94 43.90
C ARG A 208 24.77 14.85 44.20
N VAL A 209 24.10 14.94 45.34
CA VAL A 209 23.03 14.00 45.72
C VAL A 209 21.82 14.18 44.82
N THR A 210 21.39 15.43 44.58
CA THR A 210 20.32 15.76 43.62
C THR A 210 20.59 15.13 42.25
N SER A 211 21.83 15.21 41.76
CA SER A 211 22.25 14.63 40.48
C SER A 211 22.22 13.10 40.45
N VAL A 212 22.47 12.44 41.58
CA VAL A 212 22.39 10.96 41.69
C VAL A 212 20.94 10.50 41.81
N ILE A 213 20.12 11.20 42.60
CA ILE A 213 18.68 10.93 42.69
C ILE A 213 18.02 11.11 41.31
N SER A 214 18.40 12.14 40.56
CA SER A 214 17.92 12.32 39.18
C SER A 214 18.25 11.15 38.27
N GLN A 215 19.42 10.50 38.44
CA GLN A 215 19.77 9.29 37.69
C GLN A 215 18.90 8.09 38.09
N LEU A 216 18.57 7.95 39.38
CA LEU A 216 17.63 6.91 39.82
C LEU A 216 16.24 7.18 39.27
N ASN A 217 15.73 8.41 39.34
CA ASN A 217 14.43 8.78 38.80
C ASN A 217 14.34 8.46 37.31
N GLN A 218 15.37 8.81 36.52
CA GLN A 218 15.43 8.41 35.10
C GLN A 218 15.35 6.89 34.88
N GLN A 219 15.92 6.08 35.79
CA GLN A 219 15.77 4.62 35.73
C GLN A 219 14.36 4.17 36.14
N ILE A 220 13.74 4.80 37.14
CA ILE A 220 12.34 4.54 37.52
C ILE A 220 11.41 4.90 36.36
N ASP A 221 11.59 6.05 35.71
CA ASP A 221 10.81 6.47 34.55
C ASP A 221 10.98 5.48 33.38
N SER A 222 12.21 5.03 33.13
CA SER A 222 12.49 4.00 32.12
C SER A 222 11.81 2.67 32.45
N LEU A 223 11.78 2.27 33.72
CA LEU A 223 11.06 1.07 34.18
C LEU A 223 9.54 1.25 34.03
N ALA A 224 9.00 2.39 34.44
CA ALA A 224 7.58 2.67 34.34
C ALA A 224 7.12 2.71 32.88
N GLN A 225 7.93 3.29 31.98
CA GLN A 225 7.74 3.22 30.54
C GLN A 225 7.80 1.76 30.03
N GLN A 226 8.78 0.98 30.47
CA GLN A 226 8.92 -0.43 30.11
C GLN A 226 7.71 -1.28 30.56
N TYR A 227 7.16 -1.01 31.74
CA TYR A 227 6.10 -1.81 32.35
C TYR A 227 4.69 -1.22 32.20
N HIS A 228 4.57 -0.02 31.61
CA HIS A 228 3.33 0.73 31.42
C HIS A 228 2.62 1.04 32.74
N VAL A 229 3.38 1.64 33.64
CA VAL A 229 2.91 2.04 34.96
C VAL A 229 2.91 3.56 34.99
N THR A 230 1.86 4.17 35.53
CA THR A 230 1.82 5.63 35.68
C THR A 230 2.83 6.07 36.72
N VAL A 231 3.59 7.12 36.42
CA VAL A 231 4.58 7.70 37.34
C VAL A 231 4.00 8.90 38.05
N VAL A 232 4.18 8.94 39.36
CA VAL A 232 4.02 10.12 40.20
C VAL A 232 5.38 10.81 40.33
N ASP A 233 5.50 12.02 39.81
CA ASP A 233 6.72 12.83 39.92
C ASP A 233 6.78 13.55 41.27
N LEU A 234 7.23 12.79 42.27
CA LEU A 234 7.44 13.29 43.62
C LEU A 234 8.58 14.33 43.67
N ALA A 235 9.58 14.22 42.79
CA ALA A 235 10.72 15.11 42.75
C ALA A 235 10.31 16.55 42.38
N ASP A 236 9.62 16.71 41.26
CA ASP A 236 9.17 18.02 40.78
C ASP A 236 8.02 18.56 41.64
N PHE A 237 7.15 17.68 42.15
CA PHE A 237 6.17 18.07 43.17
C PHE A 237 6.86 18.68 44.40
N ALA A 238 7.86 17.99 44.97
CA ALA A 238 8.57 18.48 46.15
C ALA A 238 9.33 19.78 45.86
N ALA A 239 9.93 19.91 44.68
CA ALA A 239 10.59 21.13 44.25
C ALA A 239 9.62 22.32 44.15
N ALA A 240 8.41 22.09 43.62
CA ALA A 240 7.36 23.09 43.51
C ALA A 240 6.73 23.44 44.86
N VAL A 241 6.66 22.49 45.81
CA VAL A 241 6.05 22.71 47.12
C VAL A 241 7.04 23.30 48.13
N PHE A 242 8.20 22.69 48.29
CA PHE A 242 9.18 23.03 49.34
C PHE A 242 10.38 23.82 48.80
N GLY A 243 10.55 23.87 47.49
CA GLY A 243 11.72 24.44 46.82
C GLY A 243 12.77 23.39 46.49
N THR A 244 13.80 23.80 45.76
CA THR A 244 14.92 22.96 45.32
C THR A 244 16.07 22.95 46.34
N ASN A 245 17.09 22.14 46.08
CA ASN A 245 18.34 22.16 46.83
C ASN A 245 18.96 23.58 46.98
N THR A 246 18.85 24.41 45.94
CA THR A 246 19.46 25.76 45.89
C THR A 246 18.48 26.89 46.23
N GLN A 247 17.18 26.65 46.14
CA GLN A 247 16.15 27.66 46.36
C GLN A 247 15.05 27.13 47.28
N THR A 248 14.95 27.69 48.48
CA THR A 248 13.87 27.38 49.43
C THR A 248 12.62 28.20 49.13
N ILE A 249 11.46 27.55 49.08
CA ILE A 249 10.17 28.24 49.24
C ILE A 249 9.95 28.42 50.74
N THR A 250 9.82 29.66 51.23
CA THR A 250 9.74 29.91 52.69
C THR A 250 8.35 29.67 53.27
N SER A 251 7.30 29.82 52.46
CA SER A 251 5.92 29.56 52.87
C SER A 251 4.99 29.48 51.66
N GLN A 252 3.85 28.82 51.82
CA GLN A 252 2.77 28.77 50.85
C GLN A 252 1.47 29.37 51.42
N GLN A 253 0.62 29.89 50.54
CA GLN A 253 -0.76 30.27 50.88
C GLN A 253 -1.70 29.17 50.41
N ILE A 254 -2.39 28.53 51.34
CA ILE A 254 -3.31 27.41 51.07
C ILE A 254 -4.57 27.66 51.90
N GLY A 255 -5.72 27.82 51.26
CA GLY A 255 -6.99 28.06 51.94
C GLY A 255 -7.02 29.35 52.76
N GLY A 256 -6.24 30.35 52.35
CA GLY A 256 -6.01 31.58 53.11
C GLY A 256 -5.19 31.41 54.39
N VAL A 257 -4.51 30.27 54.56
CA VAL A 257 -3.61 30.00 55.67
C VAL A 257 -2.16 29.98 55.16
N VAL A 258 -1.26 30.58 55.94
CA VAL A 258 0.19 30.53 55.68
C VAL A 258 0.73 29.21 56.20
N ILE A 259 1.21 28.36 55.31
CA ILE A 259 1.97 27.15 55.66
C ILE A 259 3.45 27.50 55.56
N THR A 260 4.16 27.59 56.68
CA THR A 260 5.59 27.93 56.70
C THR A 260 6.44 26.70 56.45
N ASN A 261 7.55 26.87 55.73
CA ASN A 261 8.46 25.77 55.40
C ASN A 261 9.40 25.41 56.56
N ASP A 262 8.83 25.29 57.76
CA ASP A 262 9.51 24.96 59.01
C ASP A 262 8.99 23.63 59.57
N ALA A 263 9.69 23.12 60.60
CA ALA A 263 9.30 21.94 61.35
C ALA A 263 8.52 22.32 62.62
N GLY A 264 7.44 21.61 62.92
CA GLY A 264 6.73 21.79 64.18
C GLY A 264 5.52 20.88 64.35
N MET A 265 4.84 21.01 65.50
CA MET A 265 3.63 20.23 65.81
C MET A 265 2.36 20.90 65.26
N GLU A 266 2.37 22.21 65.06
CA GLU A 266 1.21 22.98 64.57
C GLU A 266 0.97 22.71 63.09
N GLY A 267 -0.29 22.62 62.67
CA GLY A 267 -0.66 22.33 61.27
C GLY A 267 -0.24 23.39 60.25
N THR A 268 0.21 24.57 60.71
CA THR A 268 0.77 25.63 59.86
C THR A 268 2.22 25.39 59.44
N HIS A 269 2.84 24.31 59.90
CA HIS A 269 4.19 23.91 59.49
C HIS A 269 4.12 22.93 58.32
N ALA A 270 5.04 23.06 57.36
CA ALA A 270 5.15 22.16 56.21
C ALA A 270 5.72 20.79 56.62
N PHE A 271 6.50 20.73 57.70
CA PHE A 271 7.07 19.50 58.24
C PHE A 271 6.63 19.24 59.68
N VAL A 272 6.55 17.96 60.06
CA VAL A 272 6.40 17.56 61.46
C VAL A 272 7.69 17.85 62.24
N PHE A 273 7.71 17.55 63.54
CA PHE A 273 8.80 17.97 64.44
C PHE A 273 10.21 17.48 64.04
N ASP A 274 10.32 16.39 63.29
CA ASP A 274 11.62 15.88 62.81
C ASP A 274 12.22 16.69 61.65
N GLY A 275 11.45 17.60 61.05
CA GLY A 275 11.85 18.42 59.92
C GLY A 275 12.14 17.68 58.62
N ILE A 276 11.76 16.41 58.50
CA ILE A 276 11.91 15.60 57.28
C ILE A 276 10.54 15.22 56.72
N HIS A 277 9.64 14.74 57.57
CA HIS A 277 8.34 14.23 57.14
C HIS A 277 7.35 15.38 56.94
N PRO A 278 6.65 15.47 55.79
CA PRO A 278 5.67 16.52 55.56
C PRO A 278 4.48 16.44 56.53
N HIS A 279 3.98 17.60 56.98
CA HIS A 279 2.78 17.69 57.80
C HIS A 279 1.51 17.46 56.94
N THR A 280 0.35 17.47 57.58
CA THR A 280 -0.95 17.10 57.03
C THR A 280 -1.35 17.92 55.80
N VAL A 281 -1.06 19.23 55.75
CA VAL A 281 -1.45 20.06 54.59
C VAL A 281 -0.67 19.65 53.32
N PRO A 282 0.69 19.61 53.33
CA PRO A 282 1.42 19.06 52.19
C PRO A 282 1.11 17.58 51.88
N GLN A 283 0.81 16.76 52.90
CA GLN A 283 0.37 15.37 52.69
C GLN A 283 -0.98 15.28 51.97
N ALA A 284 -1.89 16.23 52.20
CA ALA A 284 -3.15 16.31 51.46
C ALA A 284 -2.92 16.70 49.99
N ALA A 285 -1.97 17.60 49.71
CA ALA A 285 -1.58 17.92 48.34
C ALA A 285 -0.90 16.72 47.64
N LEU A 286 -0.09 15.94 48.37
CA LEU A 286 0.48 14.68 47.87
C LEU A 286 -0.61 13.63 47.59
N ALA A 287 -1.63 13.54 48.43
CA ALA A 287 -2.78 12.67 48.20
C ALA A 287 -3.48 13.01 46.87
N ASN A 288 -3.66 14.29 46.57
CA ASN A 288 -4.22 14.73 45.28
C ASN A 288 -3.36 14.29 44.09
N LEU A 289 -2.03 14.35 44.21
CA LEU A 289 -1.12 13.89 43.17
C LEU A 289 -1.29 12.39 42.88
N PHE A 290 -1.37 11.56 43.93
CA PHE A 290 -1.65 10.13 43.77
C PHE A 290 -3.05 9.87 43.20
N MET A 291 -4.07 10.64 43.62
CA MET A 291 -5.43 10.52 43.05
C MET A 291 -5.46 10.84 41.56
N ASP A 292 -4.73 11.88 41.13
CA ASP A 292 -4.62 12.23 39.72
C ASP A 292 -3.92 11.11 38.93
N ALA A 293 -2.81 10.57 39.43
CA ALA A 293 -2.15 9.42 38.82
C ALA A 293 -3.05 8.19 38.69
N MET A 294 -3.86 7.90 39.72
CA MET A 294 -4.85 6.83 39.66
C MET A 294 -6.00 7.13 38.67
N ASN A 295 -6.39 8.40 38.52
CA ASN A 295 -7.39 8.80 37.52
C ASN A 295 -6.88 8.63 36.11
N GLN A 296 -5.67 9.13 35.83
CA GLN A 296 -5.11 9.05 34.50
C GLN A 296 -4.68 7.61 34.16
N GLY A 297 -4.18 6.86 35.14
CA GLY A 297 -3.75 5.48 34.96
C GLY A 297 -4.89 4.47 34.88
N TYR A 298 -5.94 4.62 35.69
CA TYR A 298 -6.98 3.60 35.87
C TYR A 298 -8.40 4.07 35.51
N GLY A 299 -8.61 5.37 35.27
CA GLY A 299 -9.92 5.94 34.95
C GLY A 299 -10.90 6.00 36.13
N LEU A 300 -10.41 6.11 37.38
CA LEU A 300 -11.26 6.07 38.57
C LEU A 300 -12.19 7.28 38.75
N GLY A 301 -11.84 8.45 38.18
CA GLY A 301 -12.65 9.67 38.27
C GLY A 301 -12.79 10.23 39.69
N LEU A 302 -11.74 10.13 40.49
CA LEU A 302 -11.60 10.66 41.84
C LEU A 302 -11.51 12.19 41.81
N ASP A 303 -12.24 12.85 42.72
CA ASP A 303 -12.13 14.29 42.87
C ASP A 303 -10.96 14.64 43.81
N PRO A 304 -10.07 15.58 43.43
CA PRO A 304 -9.01 16.03 44.33
C PRO A 304 -9.60 16.83 45.50
N TYR A 305 -8.94 16.77 46.66
CA TYR A 305 -9.26 17.60 47.82
C TYR A 305 -9.15 19.09 47.46
N SER A 306 -10.15 19.86 47.85
CA SER A 306 -10.12 21.32 47.84
C SER A 306 -9.13 21.86 48.88
N GLU A 307 -8.64 23.09 48.70
CA GLU A 307 -7.80 23.75 49.72
C GLU A 307 -8.47 23.78 51.09
N ARG A 308 -9.80 23.88 51.12
CA ARG A 308 -10.58 23.87 52.36
C ARG A 308 -10.43 22.55 53.10
N GLU A 309 -10.58 21.44 52.41
CA GLU A 309 -10.41 20.11 52.98
C GLU A 309 -8.97 19.92 53.47
N MET A 310 -7.98 20.31 52.67
CA MET A 310 -6.56 20.22 53.05
C MET A 310 -6.26 20.90 54.39
N VAL A 311 -6.74 22.14 54.60
CA VAL A 311 -6.48 22.86 55.86
C VAL A 311 -7.34 22.35 57.02
N GLU A 312 -8.58 21.92 56.76
CA GLU A 312 -9.45 21.34 57.79
C GLU A 312 -8.91 19.98 58.29
N PHE A 313 -8.28 19.17 57.43
CA PHE A 313 -7.60 17.93 57.83
C PHE A 313 -6.45 18.19 58.82
N ALA A 314 -5.77 19.32 58.70
CA ALA A 314 -4.73 19.75 59.63
C ALA A 314 -5.29 20.41 60.91
N GLY A 315 -6.63 20.46 61.08
CA GLY A 315 -7.30 21.11 62.20
C GLY A 315 -7.26 22.64 62.16
N LEU A 316 -7.00 23.23 60.98
CA LEU A 316 -6.94 24.67 60.78
C LEU A 316 -8.29 25.21 60.34
N THR A 317 -8.53 26.49 60.62
CA THR A 317 -9.74 27.18 60.13
C THR A 317 -9.49 27.71 58.73
N TYR A 318 -10.34 27.34 57.77
CA TYR A 318 -10.30 27.89 56.42
C TYR A 318 -10.54 29.40 56.42
N GLY A 319 -9.66 30.14 55.75
CA GLY A 319 -9.61 31.60 55.81
C GLY A 319 -9.69 32.32 54.47
N GLY A 320 -9.79 31.59 53.35
CA GLY A 320 -9.53 32.14 52.00
C GLY A 320 -10.52 31.76 50.91
N GLN A 321 -10.07 31.95 49.67
CA GLN A 321 -10.67 31.38 48.46
C GLN A 321 -9.78 30.23 48.00
N ASP A 322 -10.34 29.28 47.25
CA ASP A 322 -9.58 28.21 46.62
C ASP A 322 -8.73 28.81 45.48
N THR A 323 -7.44 29.00 45.75
CA THR A 323 -6.51 29.72 44.84
C THR A 323 -5.32 28.87 44.39
N TRP A 324 -5.17 27.66 44.91
CA TRP A 324 -4.08 26.76 44.62
C TRP A 324 -4.32 26.14 43.26
N ASN A 325 -3.80 26.80 42.23
CA ASN A 325 -3.84 26.33 40.86
C ASN A 325 -2.69 25.33 40.59
N PHE A 326 -2.68 24.22 41.34
CA PHE A 326 -1.74 23.12 41.11
C PHE A 326 -2.35 22.16 40.08
N ALA A 327 -1.95 22.28 38.82
CA ALA A 327 -2.34 21.31 37.81
C ALA A 327 -1.52 20.03 38.04
N TYR A 328 -2.11 19.04 38.71
CA TYR A 328 -1.42 17.77 39.03
C TYR A 328 -0.96 17.00 37.78
N ALA A 329 -1.62 17.22 36.64
CA ALA A 329 -1.26 16.63 35.36
C ALA A 329 0.18 16.96 34.90
N ASP A 330 0.77 18.07 35.36
CA ASP A 330 2.16 18.41 35.05
C ASP A 330 3.18 17.53 35.82
N TYR A 331 2.73 16.77 36.82
CA TYR A 331 3.54 15.92 37.70
C TYR A 331 3.17 14.43 37.60
N VAL A 332 2.38 14.07 36.58
CA VAL A 332 1.91 12.70 36.35
C VAL A 332 2.20 12.33 34.90
N ASP A 333 2.98 11.26 34.73
CA ASP A 333 3.29 10.70 33.41
C ASP A 333 2.56 9.37 33.20
N VAL A 334 1.75 9.30 32.14
CA VAL A 334 1.03 8.08 31.72
C VAL A 334 1.67 7.49 30.47
N TYR A 335 2.07 6.23 30.55
CA TYR A 335 2.56 5.47 29.41
C TYR A 335 1.48 4.48 28.92
N SER A 336 0.91 4.71 27.73
CA SER A 336 -0.07 3.80 27.12
C SER A 336 0.55 2.46 26.67
N ARG A 337 -0.26 1.40 26.53
CA ARG A 337 0.14 0.13 25.89
C ARG A 337 -0.20 0.18 24.40
N ASN A 338 0.71 -0.25 23.54
CA ASN A 338 0.40 -0.48 22.13
C ASN A 338 -0.45 -1.77 21.99
N ASP A 339 -1.55 -1.77 21.25
CA ASP A 339 -2.43 -2.88 20.90
C ASP A 339 -2.20 -3.32 19.44
N ALA A 340 -2.47 -4.61 19.16
CA ALA A 340 -2.24 -5.12 17.81
C ALA A 340 -3.38 -4.68 16.86
N PRO A 341 -3.06 -4.39 15.58
CA PRO A 341 -4.07 -4.11 14.57
C PRO A 341 -4.96 -5.32 14.30
N THR A 342 -6.17 -5.09 13.83
CA THR A 342 -7.17 -6.13 13.54
C THR A 342 -7.69 -6.03 12.11
N TRP A 343 -7.96 -7.19 11.50
CA TRP A 343 -8.52 -7.29 10.16
C TRP A 343 -10.03 -7.53 10.20
N THR A 344 -10.75 -6.85 9.32
CA THR A 344 -12.10 -7.23 8.89
C THR A 344 -12.03 -7.71 7.45
N LEU A 345 -12.55 -8.91 7.18
CA LEU A 345 -12.53 -9.53 5.85
C LEU A 345 -13.95 -9.93 5.41
N PRO A 346 -14.21 -9.99 4.09
CA PRO A 346 -15.36 -10.73 3.58
C PRO A 346 -15.18 -12.25 3.78
N GLY A 347 -16.27 -13.01 3.62
CA GLY A 347 -16.18 -14.47 3.53
C GLY A 347 -15.48 -14.94 2.25
N ALA A 348 -15.42 -16.26 2.03
CA ALA A 348 -14.84 -16.84 0.81
C ALA A 348 -15.47 -16.25 -0.47
N GLN A 349 -14.63 -15.95 -1.47
CA GLN A 349 -15.04 -15.33 -2.73
C GLN A 349 -14.88 -16.29 -3.91
N GLN A 350 -15.53 -15.97 -5.04
CA GLN A 350 -15.40 -16.73 -6.28
C GLN A 350 -15.35 -15.79 -7.49
N VAL A 351 -14.65 -16.22 -8.54
CA VAL A 351 -14.59 -15.54 -9.83
C VAL A 351 -14.39 -16.57 -10.94
N ASP A 352 -14.84 -16.29 -12.15
CA ASP A 352 -14.52 -17.15 -13.29
C ASP A 352 -13.11 -16.84 -13.79
N LYS A 353 -12.40 -17.83 -14.35
CA LYS A 353 -11.08 -17.60 -14.94
C LYS A 353 -11.13 -16.47 -15.97
N ASN A 354 -10.03 -15.73 -16.12
CA ASN A 354 -9.93 -14.59 -17.05
C ASN A 354 -10.87 -13.41 -16.74
N GLN A 355 -11.52 -13.37 -15.57
CA GLN A 355 -12.32 -12.24 -15.09
C GLN A 355 -11.71 -11.64 -13.81
N SER A 356 -11.76 -10.32 -13.68
CA SER A 356 -11.33 -9.62 -12.47
C SER A 356 -12.42 -9.63 -11.39
N LEU A 357 -12.02 -9.71 -10.12
CA LEU A 357 -12.88 -9.73 -8.95
C LEU A 357 -12.67 -8.48 -8.09
N ASN A 358 -13.75 -7.73 -7.83
CA ASN A 358 -13.75 -6.65 -6.86
C ASN A 358 -13.94 -7.18 -5.43
N LEU A 359 -12.94 -6.99 -4.58
CA LEU A 359 -12.94 -7.39 -3.19
C LEU A 359 -13.43 -6.23 -2.32
N ASN A 360 -14.63 -6.40 -1.76
CA ASN A 360 -15.24 -5.44 -0.84
C ASN A 360 -15.24 -5.97 0.59
N GLY A 361 -15.20 -5.08 1.58
CA GLY A 361 -15.26 -5.46 3.00
C GLY A 361 -13.91 -5.84 3.62
N ILE A 362 -12.80 -5.50 2.97
CA ILE A 362 -11.46 -5.59 3.56
C ILE A 362 -11.15 -4.25 4.24
N SER A 363 -10.84 -4.28 5.54
CA SER A 363 -10.40 -3.10 6.27
C SER A 363 -9.55 -3.48 7.49
N VAL A 364 -8.77 -2.52 7.97
CA VAL A 364 -7.98 -2.59 9.19
C VAL A 364 -8.55 -1.65 10.23
N LEU A 365 -8.55 -2.07 11.49
CA LEU A 365 -8.76 -1.21 12.65
C LEU A 365 -7.58 -1.35 13.61
N ASP A 366 -7.16 -0.23 14.15
CA ASP A 366 -6.12 -0.14 15.17
C ASP A 366 -6.51 1.01 16.11
N VAL A 367 -6.58 0.75 17.41
CA VAL A 367 -7.04 1.71 18.43
C VAL A 367 -5.97 2.77 18.72
N ASP A 368 -4.71 2.45 18.44
CA ASP A 368 -3.54 3.27 18.76
C ASP A 368 -2.98 4.01 17.54
N ALA A 369 -3.42 3.64 16.33
CA ALA A 369 -2.90 4.22 15.10
C ALA A 369 -3.08 5.75 15.02
N GLY A 370 -4.20 6.32 15.49
CA GLY A 370 -4.45 7.76 15.40
C GLY A 370 -4.18 8.32 13.99
N ASP A 371 -3.30 9.34 13.91
CA ASP A 371 -2.79 9.91 12.65
C ASP A 371 -1.47 9.25 12.15
N GLY A 372 -0.97 8.26 12.89
CA GLY A 372 0.21 7.47 12.56
C GLY A 372 0.02 6.58 11.33
N THR A 373 1.14 6.09 10.79
CA THR A 373 1.14 5.22 9.61
C THR A 373 1.19 3.76 10.00
N ILE A 374 0.43 2.93 9.28
CA ILE A 374 0.53 1.47 9.33
C ILE A 374 1.23 0.94 8.09
N ALA A 375 1.85 -0.23 8.19
CA ALA A 375 2.43 -0.96 7.06
C ALA A 375 1.55 -2.16 6.69
N VAL A 376 1.11 -2.23 5.44
CA VAL A 376 0.26 -3.30 4.92
C VAL A 376 1.05 -4.08 3.86
N SER A 377 0.96 -5.41 3.93
CA SER A 377 1.51 -6.34 2.94
C SER A 377 0.41 -7.27 2.45
N LEU A 378 0.24 -7.35 1.13
CA LEU A 378 -0.69 -8.26 0.45
C LEU A 378 0.09 -9.10 -0.57
N THR A 379 -0.17 -10.40 -0.61
CA THR A 379 0.51 -11.32 -1.54
C THR A 379 -0.47 -12.35 -2.12
N VAL A 380 -0.34 -12.66 -3.41
CA VAL A 380 -1.05 -13.72 -4.14
C VAL A 380 -0.07 -14.62 -4.89
N GLU A 381 -0.44 -15.86 -5.16
CA GLU A 381 0.41 -16.81 -5.91
C GLU A 381 0.10 -16.83 -7.41
N HIS A 382 -1.18 -16.82 -7.79
CA HIS A 382 -1.67 -16.95 -9.16
C HIS A 382 -2.54 -15.77 -9.58
N GLY A 383 -1.91 -14.59 -9.71
CA GLY A 383 -2.57 -13.41 -10.23
C GLY A 383 -1.91 -12.13 -9.77
N ALA A 384 -2.70 -11.06 -9.82
CA ALA A 384 -2.24 -9.71 -9.52
C ALA A 384 -3.32 -8.90 -8.79
N LEU A 385 -2.88 -7.98 -7.93
CA LEU A 385 -3.71 -7.09 -7.13
C LEU A 385 -3.61 -5.65 -7.66
N THR A 386 -4.74 -4.95 -7.70
CA THR A 386 -4.79 -3.52 -8.04
C THR A 386 -5.59 -2.77 -6.98
N LEU A 387 -4.99 -1.76 -6.36
CA LEU A 387 -5.62 -0.90 -5.37
C LEU A 387 -6.60 0.08 -6.04
N SER A 388 -7.65 0.47 -5.33
CA SER A 388 -8.63 1.44 -5.85
C SER A 388 -8.08 2.88 -5.92
N GLN A 389 -7.09 3.18 -5.08
CA GLN A 389 -6.35 4.43 -5.06
C GLN A 389 -4.97 4.23 -4.41
N THR A 390 -4.04 5.14 -4.71
CA THR A 390 -2.69 5.15 -4.14
C THR A 390 -2.37 6.44 -3.38
N THR A 391 -3.36 7.32 -3.22
CA THR A 391 -3.19 8.63 -2.58
C THR A 391 -2.79 8.47 -1.12
N GLY A 392 -1.68 9.12 -0.73
CA GLY A 392 -1.19 9.09 0.64
C GLY A 392 -0.54 7.77 1.08
N LEU A 393 -0.20 6.89 0.12
CA LEU A 393 0.55 5.66 0.35
C LEU A 393 2.01 5.83 -0.08
N GLN A 394 2.91 5.07 0.54
CA GLN A 394 4.32 4.93 0.16
C GLN A 394 4.62 3.45 -0.05
N PHE A 395 5.11 3.07 -1.23
CA PHE A 395 5.34 1.67 -1.57
C PHE A 395 6.79 1.25 -1.31
N THR A 396 6.95 0.06 -0.73
CA THR A 396 8.23 -0.65 -0.63
C THR A 396 8.29 -1.87 -1.54
N SER A 397 7.13 -2.37 -2.01
CA SER A 397 7.00 -3.36 -3.09
C SER A 397 5.71 -3.11 -3.86
N GLY A 398 5.79 -3.27 -5.19
CA GLY A 398 4.70 -2.96 -6.12
C GLY A 398 4.43 -1.46 -6.29
N ASP A 399 3.50 -1.12 -7.16
CA ASP A 399 3.08 0.27 -7.41
C ASP A 399 1.57 0.50 -7.19
N GLY A 400 0.84 -0.55 -6.82
CA GLY A 400 -0.59 -0.53 -6.60
C GLY A 400 -1.41 -0.96 -7.83
N ALA A 401 -0.77 -1.32 -8.94
CA ALA A 401 -1.44 -1.64 -10.19
C ALA A 401 -0.90 -2.93 -10.84
N GLY A 402 -1.55 -4.04 -10.54
CA GLY A 402 -1.26 -5.33 -11.18
C GLY A 402 -0.10 -6.08 -10.54
N ASP A 403 -0.01 -6.04 -9.21
CA ASP A 403 1.12 -6.57 -8.45
C ASP A 403 0.81 -7.93 -7.78
N PRO A 404 1.67 -8.95 -7.90
CA PRO A 404 1.53 -10.21 -7.15
C PRO A 404 1.90 -10.04 -5.66
N GLN A 405 2.71 -9.02 -5.35
CA GLN A 405 3.06 -8.61 -3.98
C GLN A 405 3.04 -7.09 -3.84
N LEU A 406 2.20 -6.60 -2.93
CA LEU A 406 2.07 -5.20 -2.57
C LEU A 406 2.55 -5.00 -1.14
N VAL A 407 3.48 -4.06 -0.93
CA VAL A 407 3.84 -3.61 0.42
C VAL A 407 3.86 -2.09 0.42
N PHE A 408 3.03 -1.49 1.28
CA PHE A 408 2.92 -0.04 1.39
C PHE A 408 2.72 0.42 2.83
N THR A 409 3.06 1.67 3.10
CA THR A 409 2.75 2.37 4.34
C THR A 409 1.83 3.56 4.08
N GLY A 410 0.99 3.88 5.07
CA GLY A 410 0.07 5.03 5.01
C GLY A 410 -0.78 5.13 6.28
N THR A 411 -1.47 6.25 6.48
CA THR A 411 -2.43 6.40 7.58
C THR A 411 -3.54 5.36 7.49
N LEU A 412 -4.18 5.01 8.61
CA LEU A 412 -5.31 4.08 8.64
C LEU A 412 -6.42 4.43 7.64
N ALA A 413 -6.74 5.73 7.51
CA ALA A 413 -7.75 6.22 6.56
C ALA A 413 -7.36 5.96 5.09
N ASN A 414 -6.13 6.32 4.69
CA ASN A 414 -5.65 6.11 3.32
C ASN A 414 -5.52 4.62 2.97
N ALA A 415 -5.02 3.80 3.90
CA ALA A 415 -4.92 2.36 3.73
C ALA A 415 -6.31 1.73 3.52
N ASN A 416 -7.28 2.05 4.37
CA ASN A 416 -8.66 1.58 4.21
C ASN A 416 -9.33 2.09 2.93
N GLY A 417 -9.03 3.33 2.53
CA GLY A 417 -9.49 3.88 1.25
C GLY A 417 -8.96 3.09 0.04
N ALA A 418 -7.69 2.66 0.08
CA ALA A 418 -7.07 1.88 -0.98
C ALA A 418 -7.52 0.41 -1.03
N LEU A 419 -7.79 -0.19 0.14
CA LEU A 419 -8.34 -1.55 0.26
C LEU A 419 -9.80 -1.62 -0.17
N ASN A 420 -10.55 -0.53 -0.01
CA ASN A 420 -11.94 -0.45 -0.43
C ASN A 420 -12.02 -0.42 -1.97
N GLY A 421 -12.43 -1.53 -2.57
CA GLY A 421 -12.44 -1.71 -4.02
C GLY A 421 -11.15 -2.32 -4.59
N LEU A 422 -10.34 -2.99 -3.76
CA LEU A 422 -9.22 -3.81 -4.20
C LEU A 422 -9.68 -4.80 -5.28
N VAL A 423 -8.92 -4.92 -6.37
CA VAL A 423 -9.23 -5.82 -7.47
C VAL A 423 -8.20 -6.96 -7.51
N TYR A 424 -8.67 -8.20 -7.55
CA TYR A 424 -7.85 -9.37 -7.87
C TYR A 424 -8.10 -9.79 -9.32
N THR A 425 -7.03 -9.95 -10.09
CA THR A 425 -7.08 -10.48 -11.46
C THR A 425 -6.28 -11.77 -11.52
N PRO A 426 -6.92 -12.93 -11.78
CA PRO A 426 -6.22 -14.20 -11.93
C PRO A 426 -5.20 -14.16 -13.08
N GLU A 427 -4.19 -15.01 -12.99
CA GLU A 427 -3.34 -15.32 -14.15
C GLU A 427 -4.18 -15.84 -15.32
N PHE A 428 -3.74 -15.55 -16.55
CA PHE A 428 -4.44 -16.01 -17.74
C PHE A 428 -4.58 -17.55 -17.74
N ASN A 429 -5.81 -18.03 -17.92
CA ASN A 429 -6.23 -19.43 -17.85
C ASN A 429 -6.04 -20.16 -16.52
N TYR A 430 -5.65 -19.47 -15.45
CA TYR A 430 -5.61 -20.08 -14.13
C TYR A 430 -7.01 -20.48 -13.64
N HIS A 431 -7.10 -21.65 -13.01
CA HIS A 431 -8.28 -22.12 -12.30
C HIS A 431 -7.83 -22.92 -11.08
N GLY A 432 -8.58 -22.83 -9.98
CA GLY A 432 -8.18 -23.41 -8.70
C GLY A 432 -8.49 -22.51 -7.52
N THR A 433 -7.84 -22.75 -6.40
CA THR A 433 -8.00 -21.97 -5.16
C THR A 433 -6.80 -21.04 -4.98
N GLU A 434 -7.05 -19.74 -4.95
CA GLU A 434 -6.09 -18.69 -4.60
C GLU A 434 -6.23 -18.31 -3.11
N THR A 435 -5.11 -17.97 -2.46
CA THR A 435 -5.07 -17.51 -1.07
C THR A 435 -4.32 -16.19 -0.96
N ILE A 436 -5.07 -15.11 -0.82
CA ILE A 436 -4.51 -13.78 -0.58
C ILE A 436 -4.01 -13.73 0.87
N GLN A 437 -2.70 -13.55 1.07
CA GLN A 437 -2.12 -13.33 2.39
C GLN A 437 -2.17 -11.84 2.73
N LEU A 438 -2.72 -11.50 3.89
CA LEU A 438 -2.82 -10.14 4.38
C LEU A 438 -2.07 -10.00 5.70
N VAL A 439 -1.14 -9.04 5.75
CA VAL A 439 -0.37 -8.72 6.95
C VAL A 439 -0.43 -7.22 7.18
N VAL A 440 -0.68 -6.80 8.41
CA VAL A 440 -0.61 -5.40 8.82
C VAL A 440 0.25 -5.27 10.07
N ASN A 441 1.10 -4.24 10.07
CA ASN A 441 1.96 -3.88 11.18
C ASN A 441 1.70 -2.41 11.56
N ASP A 442 1.50 -2.16 12.84
CA ASP A 442 1.16 -0.85 13.38
C ASP A 442 2.36 0.13 13.48
N GLN A 443 3.56 -0.29 13.09
CA GLN A 443 4.81 0.47 13.21
C GLN A 443 5.11 0.99 14.63
N GLY A 444 4.48 0.43 15.66
CA GLY A 444 4.60 0.87 17.05
C GLY A 444 3.86 2.17 17.34
N ASN A 445 2.77 2.44 16.62
CA ASN A 445 1.94 3.63 16.81
C ASN A 445 1.40 3.69 18.25
N THR A 446 1.90 4.67 19.01
CA THR A 446 1.58 5.02 20.41
C THR A 446 1.65 3.88 21.44
N GLY A 447 2.03 4.25 22.66
CA GLY A 447 2.28 3.29 23.73
C GLY A 447 3.57 2.48 23.55
N THR A 448 3.93 1.72 24.58
CA THR A 448 5.19 0.93 24.61
C THR A 448 4.94 -0.53 24.21
N GLY A 449 6.00 -1.33 24.03
CA GLY A 449 5.89 -2.71 23.48
C GLY A 449 6.25 -2.85 22.00
N GLY A 450 6.57 -1.74 21.33
CA GLY A 450 7.06 -1.72 19.95
C GLY A 450 6.00 -2.15 18.92
N ALA A 451 6.43 -2.33 17.67
CA ALA A 451 5.51 -2.64 16.59
C ALA A 451 4.87 -4.03 16.73
N LYS A 452 3.54 -4.11 16.64
CA LYS A 452 2.77 -5.36 16.60
C LYS A 452 2.25 -5.62 15.20
N THR A 453 2.02 -6.90 14.92
CA THR A 453 1.63 -7.39 13.59
C THR A 453 0.43 -8.31 13.71
N SER A 454 -0.47 -8.23 12.73
CA SER A 454 -1.62 -9.12 12.57
C SER A 454 -1.66 -9.69 11.16
N SER A 455 -1.88 -11.00 11.04
CA SER A 455 -1.91 -11.72 9.77
C SER A 455 -3.17 -12.57 9.62
N THR A 456 -3.67 -12.66 8.39
CA THR A 456 -4.85 -13.44 8.03
C THR A 456 -4.82 -13.79 6.54
N THR A 457 -5.79 -14.56 6.07
CA THR A 457 -5.91 -14.99 4.66
C THR A 457 -7.33 -14.86 4.14
N LEU A 458 -7.47 -14.46 2.87
CA LEU A 458 -8.74 -14.49 2.13
C LEU A 458 -8.66 -15.50 0.98
N THR A 459 -9.62 -16.42 0.93
CA THR A 459 -9.67 -17.46 -0.12
C THR A 459 -10.55 -17.01 -1.29
N VAL A 460 -10.05 -17.20 -2.52
CA VAL A 460 -10.78 -16.99 -3.76
C VAL A 460 -10.79 -18.28 -4.58
N THR A 461 -11.96 -18.75 -5.00
CA THR A 461 -12.07 -19.87 -5.95
C THR A 461 -12.20 -19.34 -7.36
N VAL A 462 -11.26 -19.70 -8.24
CA VAL A 462 -11.29 -19.38 -9.67
C VAL A 462 -11.91 -20.54 -10.43
N ASN A 463 -13.14 -20.32 -10.94
CA ASN A 463 -13.91 -21.35 -11.63
C ASN A 463 -13.36 -21.58 -13.04
N ASN A 464 -13.26 -22.86 -13.44
CA ASN A 464 -12.94 -23.21 -14.81
C ASN A 464 -14.20 -23.14 -15.69
N VAL A 465 -14.28 -22.13 -16.56
CA VAL A 465 -15.35 -21.95 -17.54
C VAL A 465 -14.76 -22.14 -18.95
N ASN A 466 -15.36 -22.96 -19.81
CA ASN A 466 -14.87 -23.24 -21.17
C ASN A 466 -14.94 -21.98 -22.06
N SER A 467 -13.89 -21.69 -22.81
CA SER A 467 -13.83 -20.64 -23.83
C SER A 467 -14.32 -21.17 -25.18
N THR A 468 -14.93 -20.34 -26.03
CA THR A 468 -15.32 -20.78 -27.37
C THR A 468 -14.13 -20.68 -28.33
N PRO A 469 -13.87 -21.70 -29.17
CA PRO A 469 -12.75 -21.67 -30.10
C PRO A 469 -12.92 -20.59 -31.18
N LEU A 470 -11.79 -20.10 -31.69
CA LEU A 470 -11.71 -19.09 -32.75
C LEU A 470 -11.27 -19.74 -34.07
N ALA A 471 -12.13 -19.65 -35.09
CA ALA A 471 -11.85 -20.11 -36.45
C ALA A 471 -11.30 -18.97 -37.34
N GLY A 472 -10.33 -19.26 -38.22
CA GLY A 472 -9.69 -18.33 -39.14
C GLY A 472 -10.04 -18.61 -40.60
N ALA A 473 -10.21 -17.58 -41.42
CA ALA A 473 -10.52 -17.78 -42.85
C ALA A 473 -9.32 -18.31 -43.62
N ASP A 474 -9.56 -19.24 -44.55
CA ASP A 474 -8.52 -19.82 -45.40
C ASP A 474 -8.73 -19.47 -46.88
N SER A 475 -7.63 -19.57 -47.64
CA SER A 475 -7.70 -19.56 -49.10
C SER A 475 -6.77 -20.61 -49.71
N TYR A 476 -7.24 -21.30 -50.75
CA TYR A 476 -6.48 -22.29 -51.49
C TYR A 476 -6.62 -22.10 -53.00
N ILE A 477 -5.55 -22.38 -53.73
CA ILE A 477 -5.56 -22.37 -55.20
C ILE A 477 -5.94 -23.75 -55.72
N VAL A 478 -6.93 -23.80 -56.59
CA VAL A 478 -7.46 -25.01 -57.22
C VAL A 478 -6.95 -25.13 -58.66
N PRO A 479 -6.40 -26.28 -59.07
CA PRO A 479 -6.05 -26.55 -60.45
C PRO A 479 -7.27 -26.46 -61.40
N ALA A 480 -7.06 -25.94 -62.62
CA ALA A 480 -8.10 -25.72 -63.64
C ALA A 480 -8.90 -27.00 -64.01
N ALA A 481 -8.29 -28.18 -63.89
CA ALA A 481 -8.96 -29.47 -63.92
C ALA A 481 -8.25 -30.42 -62.94
N GLY A 482 -8.94 -30.84 -61.88
CA GLY A 482 -8.37 -31.79 -60.92
C GLY A 482 -9.00 -31.79 -59.53
N THR A 483 -8.38 -32.59 -58.67
CA THR A 483 -8.67 -32.70 -57.24
C THR A 483 -7.62 -31.94 -56.45
N LEU A 484 -8.04 -31.02 -55.57
CA LEU A 484 -7.20 -30.41 -54.55
C LEU A 484 -7.24 -31.31 -53.30
N GLN A 485 -6.07 -31.72 -52.82
CA GLN A 485 -5.92 -32.43 -51.55
C GLN A 485 -5.13 -31.56 -50.59
N VAL A 486 -5.73 -31.27 -49.44
CA VAL A 486 -5.08 -30.54 -48.35
C VAL A 486 -4.89 -31.50 -47.18
N THR A 487 -3.63 -31.69 -46.79
CA THR A 487 -3.26 -32.56 -45.66
C THR A 487 -3.41 -31.83 -44.32
N LEU A 488 -3.49 -32.60 -43.23
CA LEU A 488 -3.52 -32.09 -41.87
C LEU A 488 -2.32 -31.16 -41.55
N PRO A 489 -2.50 -30.11 -40.72
CA PRO A 489 -3.74 -29.73 -40.04
C PRO A 489 -4.79 -29.03 -40.94
N GLY A 490 -4.45 -28.76 -42.20
CA GLY A 490 -5.38 -28.19 -43.18
C GLY A 490 -6.01 -26.88 -42.72
N ILE A 491 -7.35 -26.81 -42.75
CA ILE A 491 -8.09 -25.61 -42.34
C ILE A 491 -8.01 -25.32 -40.83
N LEU A 492 -7.54 -26.27 -40.01
CA LEU A 492 -7.33 -26.01 -38.58
C LEU A 492 -5.98 -25.32 -38.29
N SER A 493 -5.19 -25.00 -39.31
CA SER A 493 -3.81 -24.50 -39.13
C SER A 493 -3.70 -23.12 -38.49
N ASN A 494 -4.74 -22.30 -38.66
CA ASN A 494 -4.87 -20.92 -38.15
C ASN A 494 -5.95 -20.82 -37.05
N ASP A 495 -6.53 -21.94 -36.64
CA ASP A 495 -7.58 -22.01 -35.63
C ASP A 495 -6.96 -22.16 -34.23
N SER A 496 -7.66 -21.65 -33.21
CA SER A 496 -7.15 -21.68 -31.83
C SER A 496 -8.27 -21.83 -30.80
N ASP A 497 -7.89 -22.33 -29.64
CA ASP A 497 -8.73 -22.34 -28.44
C ASP A 497 -7.91 -21.81 -27.26
N ALA A 498 -8.55 -21.07 -26.35
CA ALA A 498 -7.86 -20.40 -25.24
C ALA A 498 -7.26 -21.41 -24.25
N GLU A 499 -7.89 -22.57 -24.06
CA GLU A 499 -7.40 -23.65 -23.20
C GLU A 499 -6.47 -24.63 -23.93
N ASN A 500 -6.26 -24.42 -25.23
CA ASN A 500 -5.59 -25.34 -26.14
C ASN A 500 -6.26 -26.72 -26.19
N ASP A 501 -7.59 -26.76 -26.06
CA ASP A 501 -8.35 -28.00 -26.23
C ASP A 501 -8.22 -28.52 -27.67
N PRO A 502 -8.24 -29.86 -27.89
CA PRO A 502 -8.13 -30.43 -29.23
C PRO A 502 -9.28 -29.99 -30.15
N LEU A 503 -8.93 -29.36 -31.27
CA LEU A 503 -9.89 -28.82 -32.22
C LEU A 503 -10.35 -29.83 -33.27
N THR A 504 -11.63 -29.75 -33.64
CA THR A 504 -12.23 -30.52 -34.73
C THR A 504 -13.03 -29.64 -35.68
N ALA A 505 -12.91 -29.89 -36.99
CA ALA A 505 -13.64 -29.16 -38.02
C ALA A 505 -14.97 -29.84 -38.37
N SER A 506 -16.00 -29.03 -38.67
CA SER A 506 -17.29 -29.50 -39.17
C SER A 506 -17.76 -28.64 -40.34
N LEU A 507 -18.26 -29.28 -41.40
CA LEU A 507 -18.75 -28.60 -42.60
C LEU A 507 -20.12 -28.00 -42.33
N VAL A 508 -20.27 -26.68 -42.53
CA VAL A 508 -21.54 -25.97 -42.40
C VAL A 508 -22.25 -25.90 -43.76
N ALA A 509 -21.54 -25.44 -44.80
CA ALA A 509 -22.04 -25.41 -46.17
C ALA A 509 -20.96 -25.85 -47.15
N GLY A 510 -21.32 -26.71 -48.11
CA GLY A 510 -20.40 -27.19 -49.13
C GLY A 510 -20.22 -26.24 -50.32
N PRO A 511 -19.23 -26.49 -51.19
CA PRO A 511 -18.94 -25.66 -52.34
C PRO A 511 -19.97 -25.72 -53.47
N PHE A 512 -20.03 -24.66 -54.28
CA PHE A 512 -20.98 -24.52 -55.39
C PHE A 512 -20.49 -25.22 -56.66
N LYS A 513 -19.20 -25.14 -57.01
CA LYS A 513 -18.63 -25.64 -58.29
C LYS A 513 -17.98 -27.03 -58.18
N GLY A 514 -17.96 -27.62 -57.00
CA GLY A 514 -17.33 -28.91 -56.75
C GLY A 514 -18.00 -29.73 -55.67
N THR A 515 -17.34 -30.81 -55.28
CA THR A 515 -17.70 -31.62 -54.11
C THR A 515 -16.54 -31.61 -53.11
N LEU A 516 -16.86 -31.48 -51.83
CA LEU A 516 -15.90 -31.46 -50.73
C LEU A 516 -16.12 -32.66 -49.80
N SER A 517 -15.03 -33.29 -49.38
CA SER A 517 -14.99 -34.19 -48.22
C SER A 517 -14.07 -33.60 -47.16
N LEU A 518 -14.64 -33.04 -46.10
CA LEU A 518 -13.92 -32.49 -44.95
C LEU A 518 -13.84 -33.52 -43.84
N ASN A 519 -12.63 -33.75 -43.31
CA ASN A 519 -12.42 -34.59 -42.14
C ASN A 519 -12.33 -33.72 -40.88
N ASN A 520 -12.70 -34.28 -39.72
CA ASN A 520 -12.65 -33.56 -38.44
C ASN A 520 -11.24 -33.07 -38.06
N ASN A 521 -10.18 -33.64 -38.62
CA ASN A 521 -8.79 -33.21 -38.38
C ASN A 521 -8.33 -32.04 -39.27
N GLY A 522 -9.25 -31.37 -39.97
CA GLY A 522 -8.98 -30.22 -40.83
C GLY A 522 -8.46 -30.55 -42.24
N SER A 523 -8.09 -31.79 -42.51
CA SER A 523 -7.76 -32.23 -43.88
C SER A 523 -9.02 -32.32 -44.74
N PHE A 524 -8.91 -31.97 -46.02
CA PHE A 524 -10.02 -32.08 -46.95
C PHE A 524 -9.59 -32.43 -48.37
N THR A 525 -10.55 -32.96 -49.13
CA THR A 525 -10.41 -33.18 -50.57
C THR A 525 -11.53 -32.44 -51.30
N TYR A 526 -11.16 -31.58 -52.24
CA TYR A 526 -12.08 -30.87 -53.13
C TYR A 526 -11.90 -31.37 -54.57
N THR A 527 -12.99 -31.73 -55.23
CA THR A 527 -13.00 -32.13 -56.65
C THR A 527 -13.90 -31.21 -57.44
N ARG A 528 -13.34 -30.51 -58.44
CA ARG A 528 -14.10 -29.63 -59.34
C ARG A 528 -15.03 -30.43 -60.24
N ARG A 529 -16.28 -29.99 -60.42
CA ARG A 529 -17.18 -30.57 -61.43
C ARG A 529 -16.73 -30.13 -62.81
N THR A 530 -16.51 -31.09 -63.70
CA THR A 530 -15.99 -30.85 -65.06
C THR A 530 -17.09 -30.54 -66.08
N ASP A 531 -18.36 -30.69 -65.71
CA ASP A 531 -19.53 -30.44 -66.55
C ASP A 531 -20.07 -29.00 -66.45
N GLY A 532 -19.40 -28.15 -65.65
CA GLY A 532 -19.81 -26.75 -65.41
C GLY A 532 -21.05 -26.60 -64.53
N SER A 533 -21.55 -27.68 -63.91
CA SER A 533 -22.72 -27.61 -63.03
C SER A 533 -22.40 -26.94 -61.68
N VAL A 534 -23.30 -26.08 -61.22
CA VAL A 534 -23.25 -25.46 -59.89
C VAL A 534 -24.39 -25.99 -59.00
N SER A 535 -24.09 -26.24 -57.73
CA SER A 535 -25.08 -26.69 -56.74
C SER A 535 -25.58 -25.50 -55.91
N GLY A 536 -26.81 -25.06 -56.14
CA GLY A 536 -27.47 -23.97 -55.39
C GLY A 536 -27.50 -22.62 -56.13
N SER A 537 -28.02 -21.57 -55.48
CA SER A 537 -27.83 -20.17 -55.87
C SER A 537 -26.84 -19.52 -54.90
N PRO A 538 -25.85 -18.74 -55.38
CA PRO A 538 -24.97 -17.98 -54.50
C PRO A 538 -25.78 -16.97 -53.67
N GLY A 539 -25.30 -16.66 -52.46
CA GLY A 539 -25.76 -15.46 -51.75
C GLY A 539 -25.44 -14.19 -52.57
N GLU A 540 -26.25 -13.15 -52.42
CA GLU A 540 -26.04 -11.87 -53.12
C GLU A 540 -24.61 -11.36 -52.90
N GLY A 541 -23.84 -11.19 -53.99
CA GLY A 541 -22.49 -10.60 -53.97
C GLY A 541 -21.32 -11.52 -54.35
N ILE A 542 -21.52 -12.83 -54.56
CA ILE A 542 -20.44 -13.72 -55.00
C ILE A 542 -20.32 -13.72 -56.53
N SER A 543 -19.20 -13.25 -57.06
CA SER A 543 -18.87 -13.32 -58.48
C SER A 543 -18.42 -14.74 -58.85
N LEU A 544 -19.34 -15.56 -59.37
CA LEU A 544 -19.14 -16.97 -59.72
C LEU A 544 -18.14 -17.22 -60.88
N ASN A 545 -17.51 -16.22 -61.45
CA ASN A 545 -16.65 -16.40 -62.62
C ASN A 545 -15.24 -16.94 -62.27
N GLN A 546 -14.74 -16.81 -61.03
CA GLN A 546 -13.33 -17.21 -60.72
C GLN A 546 -13.07 -17.81 -59.32
N GLN A 547 -14.10 -17.91 -58.47
CA GLN A 547 -13.98 -18.42 -57.09
C GLN A 547 -15.04 -19.50 -56.79
N ASP A 548 -14.72 -20.43 -55.90
CA ASP A 548 -15.68 -21.28 -55.19
C ASP A 548 -15.49 -21.11 -53.68
N VAL A 549 -16.51 -21.37 -52.86
CA VAL A 549 -16.43 -21.16 -51.40
C VAL A 549 -17.15 -22.27 -50.65
N PHE A 550 -16.65 -22.65 -49.48
CA PHE A 550 -17.38 -23.48 -48.52
C PHE A 550 -17.21 -22.89 -47.12
N SER A 551 -18.07 -23.24 -46.17
CA SER A 551 -17.99 -22.72 -44.80
C SER A 551 -17.93 -23.82 -43.75
N TYR A 552 -17.20 -23.56 -42.67
CA TYR A 552 -16.97 -24.51 -41.59
C TYR A 552 -17.07 -23.85 -40.21
N GLN A 553 -17.15 -24.69 -39.19
CA GLN A 553 -17.03 -24.35 -37.77
C GLN A 553 -16.02 -25.26 -37.11
N VAL A 554 -15.38 -24.75 -36.05
CA VAL A 554 -14.43 -25.47 -35.21
C VAL A 554 -15.09 -25.78 -33.87
N SER A 555 -14.87 -26.98 -33.34
CA SER A 555 -15.32 -27.38 -32.01
C SER A 555 -14.18 -27.96 -31.17
N ASP A 556 -14.16 -27.59 -29.90
CA ASP A 556 -13.31 -28.11 -28.82
C ASP A 556 -13.93 -29.35 -28.11
N GLY A 557 -15.13 -29.78 -28.54
CA GLY A 557 -15.91 -30.85 -27.91
C GLY A 557 -16.96 -30.38 -26.89
N ASN A 558 -16.93 -29.11 -26.47
CA ASN A 558 -17.91 -28.47 -25.57
C ASN A 558 -18.76 -27.42 -26.29
N THR A 559 -18.11 -26.52 -27.04
CA THR A 559 -18.71 -25.42 -27.79
C THR A 559 -18.26 -25.42 -29.25
N SER A 560 -18.78 -24.51 -30.06
CA SER A 560 -18.40 -24.36 -31.48
C SER A 560 -18.21 -22.90 -31.83
N SER A 561 -17.22 -22.62 -32.69
CA SER A 561 -16.88 -21.28 -33.17
C SER A 561 -18.01 -20.66 -33.99
N GLN A 562 -17.87 -19.37 -34.30
CA GLN A 562 -18.63 -18.78 -35.41
C GLN A 562 -18.27 -19.45 -36.74
N THR A 563 -19.20 -19.37 -37.71
CA THR A 563 -18.98 -19.90 -39.06
C THR A 563 -17.99 -19.02 -39.82
N VAL A 564 -17.01 -19.66 -40.47
CA VAL A 564 -15.99 -19.02 -41.30
C VAL A 564 -15.98 -19.61 -42.70
N GLU A 565 -15.66 -18.79 -43.69
CA GLU A 565 -15.59 -19.19 -45.09
C GLU A 565 -14.15 -19.54 -45.52
N VAL A 566 -14.04 -20.57 -46.34
CA VAL A 566 -12.83 -20.97 -47.05
C VAL A 566 -13.00 -20.66 -48.53
N THR A 567 -12.04 -19.92 -49.07
CA THR A 567 -12.03 -19.48 -50.45
C THR A 567 -11.18 -20.41 -51.32
N LEU A 568 -11.77 -20.88 -52.42
CA LEU A 568 -11.11 -21.69 -53.43
C LEU A 568 -10.95 -20.86 -54.71
N LEU A 569 -9.71 -20.47 -55.01
CA LEU A 569 -9.37 -19.62 -56.16
C LEU A 569 -8.95 -20.48 -57.35
N ASP A 570 -9.44 -20.16 -58.54
CA ASP A 570 -9.01 -20.84 -59.75
C ASP A 570 -7.57 -20.43 -60.11
N LYS A 571 -6.67 -21.39 -60.39
CA LYS A 571 -5.35 -21.07 -60.95
C LYS A 571 -5.53 -20.59 -62.40
N GLU A 572 -5.46 -19.28 -62.63
CA GLU A 572 -5.52 -18.72 -63.99
C GLU A 572 -4.30 -19.16 -64.82
N ARG A 573 -4.55 -19.65 -66.05
CA ARG A 573 -3.55 -19.78 -67.12
C ARG A 573 -3.84 -18.66 -68.11
N VAL A 574 -2.86 -17.83 -68.49
CA VAL A 574 -3.15 -16.68 -69.36
C VAL A 574 -2.33 -16.57 -70.64
N PRO A 575 -3.00 -16.12 -71.74
CA PRO A 575 -2.39 -15.88 -73.04
C PRO A 575 -1.33 -14.77 -73.04
N TRP A 576 -0.35 -14.88 -73.95
CA TRP A 576 0.66 -13.85 -74.24
C TRP A 576 0.11 -12.63 -75.00
N HIS A 577 -1.21 -12.53 -75.01
CA HIS A 577 -1.99 -11.61 -75.80
C HIS A 577 -2.87 -10.78 -74.88
N ASN A 578 -2.95 -9.47 -75.14
CA ASN A 578 -3.84 -8.58 -74.43
C ASN A 578 -5.27 -8.73 -74.99
N ALA A 579 -6.09 -9.57 -74.37
CA ALA A 579 -7.45 -9.85 -74.83
C ALA A 579 -8.39 -8.63 -74.86
N THR A 580 -8.01 -7.52 -74.20
CA THR A 580 -8.82 -6.30 -74.12
C THR A 580 -8.39 -5.27 -75.16
N LEU A 581 -7.08 -5.06 -75.30
CA LEU A 581 -6.48 -4.15 -76.27
C LEU A 581 -5.35 -4.89 -77.00
N PRO A 582 -5.65 -5.62 -78.09
CA PRO A 582 -4.72 -6.53 -78.78
C PRO A 582 -3.32 -5.98 -79.10
N PHE A 583 -3.21 -4.68 -79.31
CA PHE A 583 -1.97 -4.00 -79.70
C PHE A 583 -1.33 -3.17 -78.58
N ASP A 584 -1.93 -3.15 -77.39
CA ASP A 584 -1.35 -2.56 -76.17
C ASP A 584 -0.55 -3.66 -75.45
N VAL A 585 0.76 -3.66 -75.68
CA VAL A 585 1.67 -4.71 -75.24
C VAL A 585 2.06 -4.47 -73.79
N ASN A 586 2.18 -3.22 -73.34
CA ASN A 586 2.61 -2.89 -71.99
C ASN A 586 1.45 -2.72 -70.99
N ALA A 587 0.21 -2.78 -71.48
CA ALA A 587 -1.03 -2.65 -70.74
C ALA A 587 -1.24 -1.28 -70.08
N ASP A 588 -0.66 -0.22 -70.65
CA ASP A 588 -0.82 1.14 -70.14
C ASP A 588 -2.12 1.81 -70.61
N GLY A 589 -2.89 1.12 -71.45
CA GLY A 589 -4.16 1.58 -71.99
C GLY A 589 -4.02 2.50 -73.20
N GLN A 590 -2.81 2.72 -73.72
CA GLN A 590 -2.55 3.53 -74.89
C GLN A 590 -1.79 2.73 -75.95
N MET A 591 -2.31 2.71 -77.18
CA MET A 591 -1.56 2.16 -78.31
C MET A 591 -0.66 3.24 -78.89
N THR A 592 0.65 3.12 -78.66
CA THR A 592 1.64 4.09 -79.10
C THR A 592 2.82 3.41 -79.79
N PRO A 593 3.74 4.16 -80.43
CA PRO A 593 4.99 3.57 -80.90
C PRO A 593 5.81 2.88 -79.81
N VAL A 594 5.53 3.12 -78.51
CA VAL A 594 6.20 2.45 -77.40
C VAL A 594 5.86 0.96 -77.37
N ASP A 595 4.64 0.54 -77.71
CA ASP A 595 4.24 -0.87 -77.79
C ASP A 595 5.03 -1.64 -78.87
N VAL A 596 5.25 -0.98 -80.01
CA VAL A 596 6.12 -1.47 -81.08
C VAL A 596 7.55 -1.65 -80.55
N LEU A 597 8.06 -0.66 -79.82
CA LEU A 597 9.41 -0.70 -79.25
C LEU A 597 9.55 -1.81 -78.20
N HIS A 598 8.51 -2.13 -77.43
CA HIS A 598 8.54 -3.26 -76.51
C HIS A 598 8.77 -4.59 -77.24
N ILE A 599 8.09 -4.83 -78.36
CA ILE A 599 8.31 -6.03 -79.18
C ILE A 599 9.70 -6.02 -79.83
N ILE A 600 10.10 -4.90 -80.46
CA ILE A 600 11.41 -4.78 -81.11
C ILE A 600 12.55 -4.97 -80.12
N ASN A 601 12.48 -4.34 -78.94
CA ASN A 601 13.48 -4.52 -77.89
C ASN A 601 13.53 -5.98 -77.43
N SER A 602 12.37 -6.63 -77.26
CA SER A 602 12.31 -8.05 -76.89
C SER A 602 12.95 -8.97 -77.94
N ILE A 603 12.77 -8.67 -79.23
CA ILE A 603 13.40 -9.42 -80.33
C ILE A 603 14.90 -9.13 -80.40
N ASN A 604 15.32 -7.89 -80.20
CA ASN A 604 16.74 -7.54 -80.20
C ASN A 604 17.49 -8.17 -79.03
N GLU A 605 16.86 -8.24 -77.85
CA GLU A 605 17.46 -8.79 -76.64
C GLU A 605 17.46 -10.32 -76.64
N PHE A 606 16.37 -10.96 -77.07
CA PHE A 606 16.19 -12.42 -76.90
C PHE A 606 16.02 -13.19 -78.22
N GLY A 607 16.01 -12.51 -79.36
CA GLY A 607 15.71 -13.11 -80.66
C GLY A 607 14.24 -13.47 -80.86
N ILE A 608 13.93 -13.89 -82.09
CA ILE A 608 12.63 -14.49 -82.44
C ILE A 608 12.50 -15.83 -81.71
N ARG A 609 11.37 -16.06 -81.03
CA ARG A 609 11.16 -17.26 -80.20
C ARG A 609 9.69 -17.64 -80.07
N SER A 610 9.42 -18.93 -79.81
CA SER A 610 8.12 -19.40 -79.37
C SER A 610 7.86 -19.04 -77.92
N LEU A 611 6.60 -18.73 -77.60
CA LEU A 611 6.16 -18.36 -76.28
C LEU A 611 5.76 -19.60 -75.46
N PRO A 612 6.19 -19.70 -74.19
CA PRO A 612 5.83 -20.83 -73.34
C PRO A 612 4.36 -20.77 -72.94
N THR A 613 3.67 -21.91 -72.84
CA THR A 613 2.25 -21.97 -72.48
C THR A 613 1.95 -21.66 -71.02
N ASP A 614 2.98 -21.56 -70.18
CA ASP A 614 2.86 -21.33 -68.73
C ASP A 614 3.45 -19.97 -68.38
N ARG A 615 2.59 -18.99 -68.10
CA ARG A 615 2.95 -17.65 -67.64
C ARG A 615 1.79 -17.01 -66.87
N ASP A 616 2.13 -16.09 -65.97
CA ASP A 616 1.19 -15.23 -65.24
C ASP A 616 0.62 -14.11 -66.13
N VAL A 617 -0.54 -13.59 -65.74
CA VAL A 617 -1.38 -12.60 -66.46
C VAL A 617 -0.83 -11.17 -66.36
N GLN A 618 0.42 -10.96 -66.70
CA GLN A 618 1.02 -9.62 -66.59
C GLN A 618 1.60 -9.19 -67.92
N ALA A 619 1.52 -7.91 -68.26
CA ALA A 619 2.33 -7.33 -69.33
C ALA A 619 3.82 -7.68 -69.13
N PRO A 620 4.60 -7.79 -70.21
CA PRO A 620 4.25 -7.44 -71.60
C PRO A 620 3.52 -8.54 -72.39
N TYR A 621 2.53 -8.19 -73.22
CA TYR A 621 1.71 -9.06 -74.07
C TYR A 621 2.21 -9.07 -75.52
N TYR A 622 3.35 -9.73 -75.75
CA TYR A 622 4.08 -9.61 -77.02
C TYR A 622 3.41 -10.26 -78.24
N ASP A 623 2.47 -11.20 -78.04
CA ASP A 623 1.85 -11.98 -79.12
C ASP A 623 0.57 -11.29 -79.59
N VAL A 624 0.71 -10.30 -80.47
CA VAL A 624 -0.44 -9.51 -80.93
C VAL A 624 -1.24 -10.21 -82.02
N ASN A 625 -0.64 -11.16 -82.74
CA ASN A 625 -1.28 -11.90 -83.83
C ASN A 625 -1.77 -13.30 -83.42
N HIS A 626 -1.51 -13.71 -82.17
CA HIS A 626 -1.90 -14.97 -81.54
C HIS A 626 -1.30 -16.23 -82.18
N ASP A 627 -0.12 -16.13 -82.80
CA ASP A 627 0.56 -17.27 -83.41
C ASP A 627 1.49 -18.02 -82.43
N ASN A 628 1.56 -17.56 -81.18
CA ASN A 628 2.43 -18.04 -80.10
C ASN A 628 3.94 -17.90 -80.40
N LEU A 629 4.31 -17.01 -81.31
CA LEU A 629 5.68 -16.57 -81.55
C LEU A 629 5.83 -15.09 -81.20
N ILE A 630 7.06 -14.64 -80.95
CA ILE A 630 7.40 -13.21 -80.98
C ILE A 630 8.29 -13.00 -82.20
N THR A 631 7.76 -12.28 -83.18
CA THR A 631 8.39 -12.03 -84.46
C THR A 631 8.28 -10.56 -84.86
N ALA A 632 8.98 -10.18 -85.93
CA ALA A 632 8.80 -8.85 -86.51
C ALA A 632 7.38 -8.62 -87.06
N ALA A 633 6.59 -9.68 -87.30
CA ALA A 633 5.20 -9.54 -87.71
C ALA A 633 4.34 -8.93 -86.59
N ASP A 634 4.62 -9.27 -85.34
CA ASP A 634 3.92 -8.71 -84.17
C ASP A 634 4.12 -7.20 -84.06
N ALA A 635 5.36 -6.73 -84.24
CA ALA A 635 5.65 -5.29 -84.30
C ALA A 635 4.99 -4.62 -85.53
N LEU A 636 4.95 -5.32 -86.66
CA LEU A 636 4.41 -4.79 -87.91
C LEU A 636 2.88 -4.61 -87.86
N GLU A 637 2.15 -5.49 -87.17
CA GLU A 637 0.70 -5.35 -86.95
C GLU A 637 0.38 -4.04 -86.23
N ILE A 638 1.12 -3.73 -85.14
CA ILE A 638 0.95 -2.47 -84.40
C ILE A 638 1.35 -1.27 -85.26
N ILE A 639 2.48 -1.34 -85.99
CA ILE A 639 2.91 -0.26 -86.89
C ILE A 639 1.86 0.03 -87.96
N ASN A 640 1.32 -1.01 -88.59
CA ASN A 640 0.28 -0.88 -89.61
C ASN A 640 -0.99 -0.27 -89.04
N PHE A 641 -1.40 -0.71 -87.85
CA PHE A 641 -2.53 -0.14 -87.13
C PHE A 641 -2.34 1.35 -86.85
N LEU A 642 -1.20 1.75 -86.29
CA LEU A 642 -0.87 3.15 -86.00
C LEU A 642 -0.82 4.01 -87.28
N ASN A 643 -0.29 3.45 -88.37
CA ASN A 643 -0.23 4.15 -89.67
C ASN A 643 -1.62 4.31 -90.31
N GLN A 644 -2.52 3.34 -90.15
CA GLN A 644 -3.90 3.42 -90.66
C GLN A 644 -4.74 4.44 -89.89
N GLN A 645 -4.47 4.60 -88.58
CA GLN A 645 -5.15 5.58 -87.72
C GLN A 645 -4.73 7.03 -88.05
N ASN A 646 -3.56 7.24 -88.67
CA ASN A 646 -2.97 8.55 -88.87
C ASN A 646 -3.31 9.17 -90.24
N THR A 647 -4.58 9.51 -90.48
CA THR A 647 -5.06 10.12 -91.75
C THR A 647 -5.12 11.66 -91.75
N GLY A 648 -4.28 12.34 -90.98
CA GLY A 648 -4.21 13.80 -91.11
C GLY A 648 -3.35 14.58 -90.11
N GLY A 649 -2.03 14.60 -90.31
CA GLY A 649 -1.18 15.75 -89.97
C GLY A 649 -0.27 15.61 -88.74
N ALA A 650 1.02 15.40 -89.02
CA ALA A 650 2.23 15.72 -88.23
C ALA A 650 2.41 15.12 -86.82
N GLU A 651 3.48 14.30 -86.70
CA GLU A 651 4.28 14.02 -85.49
C GLU A 651 3.53 13.42 -84.28
N GLY A 652 3.47 12.08 -84.25
CA GLY A 652 3.41 11.20 -83.07
C GLY A 652 2.87 11.72 -81.73
N GLU A 653 1.56 11.54 -81.52
CA GLU A 653 0.92 11.15 -80.24
C GLU A 653 -0.60 11.10 -80.50
N SER A 654 -1.05 10.08 -81.23
CA SER A 654 -2.48 9.79 -81.31
C SER A 654 -2.85 8.90 -80.12
N THR A 655 -3.20 9.51 -78.99
CA THR A 655 -3.94 8.81 -77.95
C THR A 655 -5.35 8.58 -78.48
N VAL A 656 -5.58 7.40 -79.03
CA VAL A 656 -6.91 7.00 -79.48
C VAL A 656 -7.57 6.21 -78.35
N PRO A 657 -8.46 6.82 -77.53
CA PRO A 657 -9.39 6.03 -76.75
C PRO A 657 -10.50 5.59 -77.71
N LEU A 658 -10.52 4.32 -78.12
CA LEU A 658 -11.64 3.79 -78.89
C LEU A 658 -12.15 2.46 -78.35
N GLU A 659 -13.47 2.49 -78.12
CA GLU A 659 -14.35 1.36 -77.91
C GLU A 659 -14.14 0.27 -78.96
N ASN A 660 -14.13 -0.97 -78.46
CA ASN A 660 -14.10 -2.25 -79.16
C ASN A 660 -14.87 -2.28 -80.50
N PRO A 661 -14.20 -2.36 -81.67
CA PRO A 661 -14.83 -2.79 -82.89
C PRO A 661 -14.52 -4.28 -83.11
N ASN A 662 -15.39 -5.12 -82.57
CA ASN A 662 -15.49 -6.53 -82.96
C ASN A 662 -15.86 -6.62 -84.46
N PRO A 663 -15.08 -7.28 -85.34
CA PRO A 663 -15.53 -7.55 -86.69
C PRO A 663 -16.01 -9.01 -86.78
N SER A 664 -17.31 -9.21 -86.59
CA SER A 664 -17.97 -10.28 -87.35
C SER A 664 -19.37 -9.87 -87.81
N THR A 665 -19.56 -10.02 -89.13
CA THR A 665 -20.77 -10.43 -89.86
C THR A 665 -21.41 -9.44 -90.86
N THR A 666 -21.48 -9.95 -92.11
CA THR A 666 -22.46 -9.71 -93.21
C THR A 666 -22.38 -8.38 -93.97
N SER A 667 -22.73 -8.23 -95.25
CA SER A 667 -22.86 -9.09 -96.44
C SER A 667 -23.30 -8.14 -97.58
N ASP A 668 -22.62 -8.24 -98.73
CA ASP A 668 -23.16 -8.07 -100.10
C ASP A 668 -23.57 -6.68 -100.69
N SER A 669 -23.24 -6.54 -101.98
CA SER A 669 -23.68 -5.59 -103.04
C SER A 669 -23.26 -4.09 -102.93
N ASP A 670 -22.68 -3.39 -103.91
CA ASP A 670 -22.62 -3.56 -105.38
C ASP A 670 -21.41 -2.83 -106.05
N VAL A 671 -20.75 -3.55 -106.98
CA VAL A 671 -20.27 -3.22 -108.35
C VAL A 671 -19.25 -2.08 -108.64
N GLU A 672 -18.03 -2.55 -108.98
CA GLU A 672 -17.04 -2.23 -110.05
C GLU A 672 -16.83 -0.82 -110.66
N ASP A 673 -15.55 -0.41 -110.79
CA ASP A 673 -14.91 -0.26 -112.12
C ASP A 673 -13.35 -0.38 -112.03
N PRO A 674 -12.65 -1.05 -112.98
CA PRO A 674 -11.25 -1.47 -112.89
C PRO A 674 -10.32 -0.79 -113.91
N SER A 675 -9.15 -0.28 -113.50
CA SER A 675 -7.97 -0.19 -114.40
C SER A 675 -6.68 0.30 -113.73
N LEU A 676 -5.73 -0.65 -113.57
CA LEU A 676 -4.27 -0.53 -113.85
C LEU A 676 -3.32 0.19 -112.84
N PRO A 677 -1.99 -0.15 -112.87
CA PRO A 677 -1.10 -0.47 -111.73
C PRO A 677 0.05 0.58 -111.60
N PRO A 678 1.29 0.29 -111.13
CA PRO A 678 1.85 -0.49 -110.02
C PRO A 678 2.52 0.43 -108.95
N GLU A 679 2.99 -0.14 -107.84
CA GLU A 679 3.89 0.56 -106.88
C GLU A 679 5.20 1.07 -107.53
N PRO A 680 5.79 2.14 -106.95
CA PRO A 680 7.23 2.09 -106.69
C PRO A 680 7.62 2.61 -105.29
N LEU A 681 8.31 1.72 -104.57
CA LEU A 681 9.62 1.88 -103.90
C LEU A 681 9.94 3.21 -103.17
N ILE A 682 10.18 3.02 -101.87
CA ILE A 682 11.15 3.66 -100.97
C ILE A 682 12.28 4.42 -101.69
N ASP A 683 12.33 5.74 -101.52
CA ASP A 683 13.54 6.53 -101.25
C ASP A 683 13.18 8.03 -101.27
N ASP A 684 12.94 8.63 -100.11
CA ASP A 684 13.40 9.98 -99.73
C ASP A 684 12.66 10.45 -98.47
N LEU A 685 13.39 10.57 -97.35
CA LEU A 685 13.41 11.73 -96.46
C LEU A 685 14.13 11.39 -95.15
N TYR A 686 15.44 11.18 -95.30
CA TYR A 686 16.40 11.68 -94.32
C TYR A 686 16.24 13.21 -94.26
N TYR A 687 15.87 13.79 -93.11
CA TYR A 687 16.59 14.92 -92.47
C TYR A 687 15.75 15.62 -91.36
N ARG A 688 16.40 15.71 -90.18
CA ARG A 688 16.28 16.72 -89.09
C ARG A 688 15.33 16.44 -87.91
N ALA A 689 15.90 15.74 -86.92
CA ALA A 689 15.80 16.15 -85.52
C ALA A 689 16.82 17.27 -85.23
N THR A 690 16.45 18.26 -84.41
CA THR A 690 17.11 18.62 -83.13
C THR A 690 16.51 19.89 -82.50
N ASP A 691 16.30 19.82 -81.19
CA ASP A 691 16.57 20.85 -80.15
C ASP A 691 15.39 21.58 -79.49
N THR A 692 15.12 21.30 -78.20
CA THR A 692 14.80 22.34 -77.18
C THR A 692 15.05 21.85 -75.73
N ARG A 693 15.68 22.71 -74.91
CA ARG A 693 16.02 22.53 -73.47
C ARG A 693 15.10 23.36 -72.55
N TYR A 694 14.96 22.97 -71.27
CA TYR A 694 14.19 23.67 -70.22
C TYR A 694 15.06 24.61 -69.33
N GLN A 695 14.49 25.70 -68.81
CA GLN A 695 15.14 26.67 -67.90
C GLN A 695 14.44 26.76 -66.53
N ARG A 696 15.24 27.00 -65.47
CA ARG A 696 14.85 27.18 -64.05
C ARG A 696 14.87 28.67 -63.68
N ASN A 697 13.84 29.18 -63.00
CA ASN A 697 13.83 30.52 -62.39
C ASN A 697 13.55 30.42 -60.88
N GLU A 698 14.30 31.17 -60.06
CA GLU A 698 14.22 31.22 -58.60
C GLU A 698 13.72 32.61 -58.13
N ASP A 699 12.85 32.67 -57.11
CA ASP A 699 12.34 33.92 -56.48
C ASP A 699 12.81 34.00 -55.00
N PRO A 700 13.16 35.19 -54.46
CA PRO A 700 14.04 35.35 -53.28
C PRO A 700 13.33 35.33 -51.92
N ALA A 701 12.24 34.57 -51.79
CA ALA A 701 11.57 34.32 -50.51
C ALA A 701 11.31 32.82 -50.27
N GLY A 702 12.32 31.98 -50.56
CA GLY A 702 12.61 30.73 -49.84
C GLY A 702 11.50 29.68 -49.67
N SER A 703 10.45 29.66 -50.47
CA SER A 703 9.44 28.60 -50.42
C SER A 703 8.78 28.43 -51.80
N TRP A 704 9.08 27.29 -52.45
CA TRP A 704 8.57 26.75 -53.73
C TRP A 704 9.24 27.24 -55.04
N ALA A 705 9.67 26.28 -55.89
CA ALA A 705 10.06 26.48 -57.29
C ALA A 705 8.97 25.94 -58.22
N THR A 706 8.65 26.63 -59.33
CA THR A 706 7.52 26.30 -60.22
C THR A 706 8.01 25.86 -61.61
N ILE A 707 7.43 24.79 -62.17
CA ILE A 707 7.56 24.41 -63.59
C ILE A 707 6.34 24.94 -64.33
N THR A 708 6.52 25.76 -65.36
CA THR A 708 5.40 26.29 -66.17
C THR A 708 5.20 25.43 -67.43
N GLY A 709 4.36 24.42 -67.33
CA GLY A 709 3.68 23.80 -68.49
C GLY A 709 2.35 24.51 -68.78
N ARG A 710 1.87 24.52 -70.03
CA ARG A 710 0.54 25.08 -70.34
C ARG A 710 -0.52 24.31 -69.54
N ALA A 711 -1.44 25.06 -68.93
CA ALA A 711 -2.60 24.62 -68.14
C ALA A 711 -2.38 24.43 -66.61
N GLY A 712 -1.88 25.46 -65.92
CA GLY A 712 -2.61 26.08 -64.80
C GLY A 712 -3.15 25.25 -63.62
N GLN A 713 -2.47 24.20 -63.13
CA GLN A 713 -2.69 23.66 -61.78
C GLN A 713 -1.37 23.51 -61.01
N GLN A 714 -1.35 24.01 -59.77
CA GLN A 714 -0.20 24.01 -58.86
C GLN A 714 -0.36 22.87 -57.85
N GLU A 715 0.60 21.93 -57.80
CA GLU A 715 0.78 21.04 -56.66
C GLU A 715 2.23 21.08 -56.18
N ALA A 716 2.39 21.04 -54.86
CA ALA A 716 3.63 21.28 -54.14
C ALA A 716 4.35 19.93 -53.89
N VAL A 717 5.58 19.78 -54.40
CA VAL A 717 6.42 18.59 -54.19
C VAL A 717 7.59 18.96 -53.28
N SER A 718 7.87 18.14 -52.26
CA SER A 718 8.95 18.37 -51.27
C SER A 718 10.34 18.07 -51.82
N ASP A 719 11.36 18.74 -51.25
CA ASP A 719 12.76 18.78 -51.72
C ASP A 719 13.49 17.43 -51.86
N SER A 720 12.97 16.34 -51.30
CA SER A 720 13.52 14.98 -51.43
C SER A 720 13.41 14.39 -52.84
N PHE A 721 12.56 14.94 -53.72
CA PHE A 721 12.39 14.45 -55.10
C PHE A 721 13.56 14.85 -56.03
N TRP A 722 14.25 15.97 -55.75
CA TRP A 722 15.32 16.47 -56.62
C TRP A 722 16.71 15.87 -56.31
N GLU A 723 16.92 15.29 -55.13
CA GLU A 723 18.18 14.61 -54.80
C GLU A 723 18.32 13.21 -55.44
N TRP A 724 17.23 12.59 -55.91
CA TRP A 724 17.28 11.27 -56.55
C TRP A 724 17.65 11.31 -58.05
N LEU A 725 17.36 12.40 -58.76
CA LEU A 725 17.64 12.53 -60.21
C LEU A 725 19.07 12.97 -60.55
N GLY A 726 19.93 13.21 -59.56
CA GLY A 726 21.29 13.73 -59.74
C GLY A 726 22.43 12.71 -59.85
N THR A 727 22.15 11.40 -59.78
CA THR A 727 23.23 10.38 -59.62
C THR A 727 23.07 9.10 -60.44
N VAL A 728 22.52 9.15 -61.66
CA VAL A 728 22.70 8.03 -62.61
C VAL A 728 23.11 8.57 -63.98
N ASP A 729 24.29 8.15 -64.40
CA ASP A 729 25.03 8.46 -65.65
C ASP A 729 24.41 7.76 -66.87
#